data_AF-A0A7D5BBS3-F1
#
_entry.id   AF-A0A7D5BBS3-F1
#
_cell.length_a   1.000
_cell.length_b   1.000
_cell.length_c   1.000
_cell.angle_alpha   90.00
_cell.angle_beta   90.00
_cell.angle_gamma   90.00
#
_symmetry.space_group_name_H-M   'P 1'
#
loop_
_entity.id
_entity.type
_entity.pdbx_description
1 polymer ?
#
loop_
_entity_poly.entity_id
_entity_poly.type
_entity_poly.pdbx_seq_one_letter_code
_entity_poly.pdbx_strand_id
1 'polypeptide(L)'
;LIFVRLIAFTLFVIWRISHKNPDAMWLWVTSICGEFWFGFSWLLDQLPKLNPINRVPDLAVLRQRFDRPDGTSTLPGLDIFVTTADPFKEPILSTANSVLSILAADYPVDRNTCYVSDDSGMLLTYEALAEASKFATLWVPFCRKHGIEPRGPESYFELKSHPYMGRAQDEFVNDRRRVRKEYDEFKARINSLDHDIRQRNDGYNAANAHREGEPRPTWMADGTQWEGTWVDASENHRKGDHAGIVKVLLNHPSHSRQYGPPASADNPLDFSGVDVRVPMLVYVSREKRPGHNHQKKAGAMNALTRASALLSNAPFILNLDCDHYINNSQALRSGICFMLGRDSDTVAFVQFPQRFEGVDPTDLYANHNRIFFDGSLRALDGMQGPIYVGTGCLFRRITVYAFDPPRINVGGPCFPMLGGMFAKTKYQKPGLEMTMAKAKAAPVPAKGKHGFLPLPKKTYGKSDAFVDSIPLASHPSPYVAAYNTAEGIVTDEATMAEAVNVTAAAFEKKTGWGKEIGWVYDTVTEDVVTGYRMHIKGWRSRYCSIYPHAFIGTAPINLTERLFQVLRWSTGSLEIFFSKNNPLFGSTYLHPLQRIAYINITTYPFTAIFLIFYTTVPALSFVTGHFIVQRPTTMFYVYLGIVLATLLIIAVLEVKWAGVTVFEWFRNGQFWMTASMSAYLQAVCQVLIKVIFQKDISFKLTSKLPAGD
;
A
#
# COMPACT_ATOMS: atom_id res chain seq x y z
N LEU A 1 -6.27 32.50 11.19
CA LEU A 1 -7.08 31.76 12.19
C LEU A 1 -6.23 30.85 13.08
N ILE A 2 -5.47 29.89 12.54
CA ILE A 2 -4.56 29.03 13.32
C ILE A 2 -3.65 29.85 14.25
N PHE A 3 -3.00 30.89 13.72
CA PHE A 3 -2.15 31.79 14.51
C PHE A 3 -2.90 32.52 15.64
N VAL A 4 -4.10 33.03 15.36
CA VAL A 4 -4.96 33.70 16.36
C VAL A 4 -5.35 32.73 17.47
N ARG A 5 -5.73 31.50 17.12
CA ARG A 5 -6.01 30.43 18.08
C ARG A 5 -4.80 30.12 18.94
N LEU A 6 -3.60 30.06 18.36
CA LEU A 6 -2.38 29.81 19.13
C LEU A 6 -2.13 30.91 20.16
N ILE A 7 -2.25 32.19 19.77
CA ILE A 7 -2.14 33.31 20.73
C ILE A 7 -3.17 33.16 21.84
N ALA A 8 -4.45 32.96 21.49
CA ALA A 8 -5.52 32.84 22.47
C ALA A 8 -5.32 31.64 23.41
N PHE A 9 -4.87 30.50 22.88
CA PHE A 9 -4.56 29.30 23.65
C PHE A 9 -3.36 29.51 24.57
N THR A 10 -2.30 30.18 24.10
CA THR A 10 -1.15 30.53 24.95
C THR A 10 -1.57 31.47 26.08
N LEU A 11 -2.36 32.50 25.80
CA LEU A 11 -2.90 33.40 26.83
C LEU A 11 -3.80 32.66 27.82
N PHE A 12 -4.64 31.75 27.34
CA PHE A 12 -5.45 30.87 28.17
C PHE A 12 -4.58 30.03 29.13
N VAL A 13 -3.54 29.36 28.62
CA VAL A 13 -2.61 28.56 29.43
C VAL A 13 -1.83 29.41 30.43
N ILE A 14 -1.34 30.60 30.03
CA ILE A 14 -0.68 31.54 30.95
C ILE A 14 -1.63 31.92 32.08
N TRP A 15 -2.87 32.28 31.76
CA TRP A 15 -3.88 32.60 32.76
C TRP A 15 -4.12 31.44 33.72
N ARG A 16 -4.21 30.20 33.21
CA ARG A 16 -4.38 28.97 34.01
C ARG A 16 -3.21 28.72 34.96
N ILE A 17 -1.98 29.03 34.54
CA ILE A 17 -0.77 28.91 35.36
C ILE A 17 -0.69 29.98 36.45
N SER A 18 -1.14 31.20 36.17
CA SER A 18 -1.19 32.28 37.15
C SER A 18 -2.31 32.10 38.19
N HIS A 19 -3.42 31.45 37.84
CA HIS A 19 -4.59 31.26 38.70
C HIS A 19 -4.75 29.79 39.10
N LYS A 20 -3.79 29.29 39.89
CA LYS A 20 -3.80 27.93 40.43
C LYS A 20 -4.88 27.78 41.49
N ASN A 21 -5.45 26.58 41.60
CA ASN A 21 -6.30 26.22 42.72
C ASN A 21 -5.49 25.44 43.77
N PRO A 22 -5.08 26.06 44.89
CA PRO A 22 -4.31 25.38 45.93
C PRO A 22 -5.09 24.24 46.61
N ASP A 23 -6.41 24.33 46.68
CA ASP A 23 -7.26 23.34 47.34
C ASP A 23 -7.36 22.04 46.52
N ALA A 24 -7.05 22.09 45.22
CA ALA A 24 -7.23 20.99 44.29
C ALA A 24 -6.06 20.89 43.30
N MET A 25 -4.83 20.97 43.81
CA MET A 25 -3.62 20.99 42.97
C MET A 25 -3.50 19.79 42.03
N TRP A 26 -3.91 18.60 42.47
CA TRP A 26 -3.87 17.39 41.65
C TRP A 26 -4.84 17.43 40.46
N LEU A 27 -6.06 17.98 40.64
CA LEU A 27 -7.02 18.22 39.55
C LEU A 27 -6.48 19.27 38.57
N TRP A 28 -5.88 20.34 39.11
CA TRP A 28 -5.27 21.39 38.31
C TRP A 28 -4.10 20.85 37.46
N VAL A 29 -3.18 20.09 38.05
CA VAL A 29 -2.03 19.47 37.35
C VAL A 29 -2.53 18.53 36.25
N THR A 30 -3.55 17.71 36.54
CA THR A 30 -4.11 16.78 35.56
C THR A 30 -4.71 17.52 34.36
N SER A 31 -5.50 18.58 34.61
CA SER A 31 -6.11 19.40 33.55
C SER A 31 -5.06 20.14 32.72
N ILE A 32 -4.07 20.80 33.34
CA ILE A 32 -3.09 21.60 32.61
C ILE A 32 -2.17 20.73 31.74
N CYS A 33 -1.78 19.54 32.23
CA CYS A 33 -0.99 18.58 31.45
C CYS A 33 -1.78 18.06 30.24
N GLY A 34 -3.07 17.74 30.43
CA GLY A 34 -3.95 17.34 29.33
C GLY A 34 -4.14 18.45 28.30
N GLU A 35 -4.46 19.66 28.75
CA GLU A 35 -4.62 20.84 27.89
C GLU A 35 -3.36 21.13 27.07
N PHE A 36 -2.18 21.09 27.69
CA PHE A 36 -0.92 21.30 26.99
C PHE A 36 -0.68 20.22 25.93
N TRP A 37 -0.89 18.94 26.26
CA TRP A 37 -0.74 17.84 25.30
C TRP A 37 -1.74 17.97 24.14
N PHE A 38 -3.01 18.26 24.40
CA PHE A 38 -4.00 18.43 23.35
C PHE A 38 -3.70 19.65 22.46
N GLY A 39 -3.24 20.76 23.04
CA GLY A 39 -2.79 21.92 22.27
C GLY A 39 -1.59 21.59 21.38
N PHE A 40 -0.62 20.84 21.90
CA PHE A 40 0.54 20.37 21.15
C PHE A 40 0.15 19.39 20.04
N SER A 41 -0.65 18.36 20.34
CA SER A 41 -1.14 17.37 19.37
C SER A 41 -1.98 18.02 18.26
N TRP A 42 -2.87 18.96 18.63
CA TRP A 42 -3.63 19.74 17.65
C TRP A 42 -2.71 20.55 16.73
N LEU A 43 -1.67 21.17 17.27
CA LEU A 43 -0.72 21.93 16.46
C LEU A 43 0.06 21.02 15.49
N LEU A 44 0.51 19.85 15.95
CA LEU A 44 1.18 18.86 15.11
C LEU A 44 0.28 18.36 13.96
N ASP A 45 -1.03 18.25 14.19
CA ASP A 45 -2.00 17.86 13.16
C ASP A 45 -2.29 18.97 12.14
N GLN A 46 -2.34 20.23 12.60
CA GLN A 46 -2.78 21.35 11.76
C GLN A 46 -1.66 21.97 10.92
N LEU A 47 -0.42 22.00 11.41
CA LEU A 47 0.71 22.57 10.65
C LEU A 47 0.96 21.88 9.29
N PRO A 48 0.87 20.53 9.17
CA PRO A 48 0.95 19.86 7.88
C PRO A 48 -0.15 20.23 6.89
N LYS A 49 -1.28 20.80 7.36
CA LYS A 49 -2.46 21.13 6.56
C LYS A 49 -2.42 22.54 5.95
N LEU A 50 -1.31 23.27 6.08
CA LEU A 50 -1.20 24.67 5.68
C LEU A 50 -1.18 24.92 4.15
N ASN A 51 -0.81 23.93 3.35
CA ASN A 51 -0.69 24.09 1.89
C ASN A 51 -1.38 22.93 1.13
N PRO A 52 -2.73 22.83 1.16
CA PRO A 52 -3.42 21.80 0.40
C PRO A 52 -3.34 22.07 -1.10
N ILE A 53 -2.94 21.06 -1.88
CA ILE A 53 -2.85 21.12 -3.34
C ILE A 53 -3.76 20.06 -3.96
N ASN A 54 -4.48 20.45 -5.02
CA ASN A 54 -5.19 19.52 -5.89
C ASN A 54 -4.37 19.27 -7.15
N ARG A 55 -4.18 17.99 -7.49
CA ARG A 55 -3.55 17.59 -8.75
C ARG A 55 -4.48 16.66 -9.51
N VAL A 56 -4.57 16.88 -10.80
CA VAL A 56 -5.37 16.07 -11.72
C VAL A 56 -4.44 15.57 -12.83
N PRO A 57 -4.45 14.26 -13.16
CA PRO A 57 -3.67 13.75 -14.28
C PRO A 57 -4.31 14.17 -15.61
N ASP A 58 -3.48 14.58 -16.57
CA ASP A 58 -3.91 14.88 -17.94
C ASP A 58 -3.66 13.66 -18.84
N LEU A 59 -4.70 12.83 -18.96
CA LEU A 59 -4.62 11.59 -19.75
C LEU A 59 -4.64 11.86 -21.26
N ALA A 60 -5.19 12.99 -21.71
CA ALA A 60 -5.21 13.34 -23.13
C ALA A 60 -3.80 13.61 -23.64
N VAL A 61 -3.01 14.38 -22.88
CA VAL A 61 -1.60 14.63 -23.19
C VAL A 61 -0.76 13.36 -23.10
N LEU A 62 -1.04 12.49 -22.12
CA LEU A 62 -0.36 11.19 -22.00
C LEU A 62 -0.60 10.34 -23.26
N ARG A 63 -1.85 10.19 -23.69
CA ARG A 63 -2.19 9.43 -24.90
C ARG A 63 -1.56 10.04 -26.15
N GLN A 64 -1.66 11.36 -26.33
CA GLN A 64 -1.07 12.06 -27.46
C GLN A 64 0.44 11.82 -27.60
N ARG A 65 1.15 11.70 -26.47
CA ARG A 65 2.60 11.56 -26.46
C ARG A 65 3.09 10.12 -26.62
N PHE A 66 2.38 9.15 -26.06
CA PHE A 66 2.88 7.77 -25.96
C PHE A 66 2.11 6.76 -26.82
N ASP A 67 0.82 7.00 -27.08
CA ASP A 67 0.02 6.09 -27.89
C ASP A 67 0.20 6.43 -29.38
N ARG A 68 0.45 5.39 -30.18
CA ARG A 68 0.71 5.50 -31.61
C ARG A 68 -0.55 5.22 -32.44
N PRO A 69 -0.64 5.71 -33.69
CA PRO A 69 -1.78 5.46 -34.57
C PRO A 69 -2.00 3.98 -34.91
N ASP A 70 -0.93 3.18 -34.90
CA ASP A 70 -0.97 1.72 -35.08
C ASP A 70 -1.58 0.99 -33.87
N GLY A 71 -1.88 1.72 -32.79
CA GLY A 71 -2.48 1.20 -31.58
C GLY A 71 -1.48 0.57 -30.61
N THR A 72 -0.18 0.69 -30.87
CA THR A 72 0.88 0.38 -29.90
C THR A 72 1.15 1.59 -29.00
N SER A 73 1.88 1.38 -27.90
CA SER A 73 2.21 2.46 -26.97
C SER A 73 3.66 2.36 -26.53
N THR A 74 4.29 3.52 -26.31
CA THR A 74 5.66 3.64 -25.76
C THR A 74 5.65 3.88 -24.26
N LEU A 75 4.51 3.64 -23.60
CA LEU A 75 4.42 3.69 -22.14
C LEU A 75 5.39 2.68 -21.48
N PRO A 76 5.93 3.03 -20.31
CA PRO A 76 6.86 2.17 -19.58
C PRO A 76 6.18 0.90 -19.07
N GLY A 77 6.97 -0.15 -18.87
CA GLY A 77 6.52 -1.35 -18.18
C GLY A 77 6.03 -1.05 -16.77
N LEU A 78 5.05 -1.82 -16.31
CA LEU A 78 4.46 -1.77 -14.98
C LEU A 78 4.26 -3.18 -14.42
N ASP A 79 4.86 -3.44 -13.26
CA ASP A 79 4.59 -4.64 -12.49
C ASP A 79 3.54 -4.35 -11.41
N ILE A 80 2.53 -5.21 -11.29
CA ILE A 80 1.47 -5.07 -10.29
C ILE A 80 1.59 -6.23 -9.31
N PHE A 81 1.86 -5.92 -8.04
CA PHE A 81 2.04 -6.89 -6.97
C PHE A 81 0.78 -7.01 -6.14
N VAL A 82 0.24 -8.22 -6.06
CA VAL A 82 -0.87 -8.59 -5.19
C VAL A 82 -0.33 -9.55 -4.13
N THR A 83 -0.56 -9.26 -2.84
CA THR A 83 -0.14 -10.14 -1.74
C THR A 83 -1.35 -10.75 -1.05
N THR A 84 -1.36 -12.07 -0.89
CA THR A 84 -2.34 -12.83 -0.10
C THR A 84 -1.63 -13.64 0.98
N ALA A 85 -2.21 -13.71 2.17
CA ALA A 85 -1.61 -14.35 3.33
C ALA A 85 -2.06 -15.80 3.52
N ASP A 86 -3.35 -16.05 3.33
CA ASP A 86 -3.98 -17.33 3.67
C ASP A 86 -5.37 -17.45 3.00
N PRO A 87 -5.61 -18.47 2.17
CA PRO A 87 -6.88 -18.65 1.46
C PRO A 87 -8.08 -18.87 2.40
N PHE A 88 -7.87 -19.25 3.66
CA PHE A 88 -8.95 -19.40 4.63
C PHE A 88 -9.22 -18.15 5.46
N LYS A 89 -8.31 -17.15 5.46
CA LYS A 89 -8.51 -15.88 6.18
C LYS A 89 -8.94 -14.75 5.25
N GLU A 90 -8.58 -14.87 3.98
CA GLU A 90 -8.85 -13.91 2.93
C GLU A 90 -9.65 -14.64 1.84
N PRO A 91 -10.86 -14.18 1.48
CA PRO A 91 -11.68 -14.87 0.49
C PRO A 91 -10.94 -15.04 -0.84
N ILE A 92 -10.78 -16.29 -1.27
CA ILE A 92 -10.08 -16.62 -2.53
C ILE A 92 -10.79 -15.98 -3.74
N LEU A 93 -12.12 -15.94 -3.72
CA LEU A 93 -12.92 -15.27 -4.74
C LEU A 93 -12.61 -13.77 -4.83
N SER A 94 -12.36 -13.11 -3.70
CA SER A 94 -11.96 -11.69 -3.68
C SER A 94 -10.59 -11.51 -4.34
N THR A 95 -9.63 -12.38 -4.00
CA THR A 95 -8.31 -12.41 -4.65
C THR A 95 -8.43 -12.58 -6.17
N ALA A 96 -9.25 -13.54 -6.62
CA ALA A 96 -9.46 -13.79 -8.04
C ALA A 96 -10.12 -12.60 -8.75
N ASN A 97 -11.11 -11.96 -8.14
CA ASN A 97 -11.76 -10.75 -8.66
C ASN A 97 -10.79 -9.57 -8.79
N SER A 98 -9.93 -9.36 -7.78
CA SER A 98 -8.88 -8.35 -7.81
C SER A 98 -7.91 -8.60 -8.97
N VAL A 99 -7.45 -9.84 -9.16
CA VAL A 99 -6.59 -10.22 -10.30
C VAL A 99 -7.28 -10.01 -11.65
N LEU A 100 -8.53 -10.43 -11.79
CA LEU A 100 -9.32 -10.20 -13.01
C LEU A 100 -9.46 -8.70 -13.35
N SER A 101 -9.65 -7.86 -12.33
CA SER A 101 -9.71 -6.41 -12.51
C SER A 101 -8.39 -5.81 -12.99
N ILE A 102 -7.26 -6.36 -12.53
CA ILE A 102 -5.91 -5.96 -12.91
C ILE A 102 -5.62 -6.33 -14.37
N LEU A 103 -5.97 -7.55 -14.76
CA LEU A 103 -5.79 -8.04 -16.14
C LEU A 103 -6.67 -7.28 -17.15
N ALA A 104 -7.81 -6.74 -16.71
CA ALA A 104 -8.76 -5.98 -17.52
C ALA A 104 -8.54 -4.45 -17.51
N ALA A 105 -7.48 -3.93 -16.88
CA ALA A 105 -7.20 -2.51 -16.82
C ALA A 105 -6.82 -1.91 -18.20
N ASP A 106 -7.08 -0.60 -18.39
CA ASP A 106 -6.66 0.11 -19.62
C ASP A 106 -5.17 0.51 -19.52
N TYR A 107 -4.31 -0.44 -19.86
CA TYR A 107 -2.88 -0.24 -20.05
C TYR A 107 -2.38 -1.14 -21.20
N PRO A 108 -1.28 -0.79 -21.90
CA PRO A 108 -0.72 -1.65 -22.93
C PRO A 108 -0.43 -3.05 -22.41
N VAL A 109 -0.97 -4.06 -23.11
CA VAL A 109 -1.04 -5.44 -22.65
C VAL A 109 0.35 -6.09 -22.52
N ASP A 110 1.28 -5.70 -23.40
CA ASP A 110 2.69 -6.11 -23.41
C ASP A 110 3.58 -5.30 -22.45
N ARG A 111 2.97 -4.43 -21.62
CA ARG A 111 3.68 -3.58 -20.65
C ARG A 111 3.12 -3.71 -19.24
N ASN A 112 2.16 -4.60 -19.03
CA ASN A 112 1.54 -4.86 -17.73
C ASN A 112 1.81 -6.30 -17.34
N THR A 113 2.33 -6.52 -16.14
CA THR A 113 2.55 -7.87 -15.60
C THR A 113 1.98 -7.94 -14.19
N CYS A 114 1.11 -8.92 -13.94
CA CYS A 114 0.53 -9.17 -12.62
C CYS A 114 1.29 -10.28 -11.90
N TYR A 115 1.77 -9.99 -10.69
CA TYR A 115 2.40 -10.94 -9.80
C TYR A 115 1.52 -11.14 -8.57
N VAL A 116 1.19 -12.39 -8.27
CA VAL A 116 0.45 -12.76 -7.06
C VAL A 116 1.39 -13.51 -6.13
N SER A 117 1.68 -12.92 -4.97
CA SER A 117 2.44 -13.58 -3.90
C SER A 117 1.49 -14.25 -2.91
N ASP A 118 1.63 -15.56 -2.77
CA ASP A 118 0.93 -16.35 -1.75
C ASP A 118 1.88 -16.70 -0.60
N ASP A 119 1.54 -16.21 0.59
CA ASP A 119 2.29 -16.48 1.81
C ASP A 119 1.91 -17.83 2.46
N SER A 120 0.82 -18.47 2.06
CA SER A 120 0.43 -19.80 2.55
C SER A 120 1.12 -20.93 1.78
N GLY A 121 1.41 -20.71 0.49
CA GLY A 121 1.93 -21.72 -0.43
C GLY A 121 0.97 -22.89 -0.66
N MET A 122 -0.33 -22.70 -0.44
CA MET A 122 -1.33 -23.77 -0.58
C MET A 122 -1.77 -23.93 -2.04
N LEU A 123 -2.04 -25.19 -2.44
CA LEU A 123 -2.51 -25.49 -3.80
C LEU A 123 -3.83 -24.76 -4.14
N LEU A 124 -4.68 -24.54 -3.14
CA LEU A 124 -5.98 -23.87 -3.28
C LEU A 124 -5.87 -22.48 -3.93
N THR A 125 -4.91 -21.66 -3.49
CA THR A 125 -4.68 -20.32 -4.09
C THR A 125 -4.21 -20.44 -5.54
N TYR A 126 -3.29 -21.37 -5.82
CA TYR A 126 -2.75 -21.57 -7.16
C TYR A 126 -3.83 -22.01 -8.16
N GLU A 127 -4.65 -23.01 -7.80
CA GLU A 127 -5.71 -23.50 -8.69
C GLU A 127 -6.81 -22.46 -8.89
N ALA A 128 -7.13 -21.66 -7.86
CA ALA A 128 -8.07 -20.55 -8.02
C ALA A 128 -7.57 -19.49 -9.01
N LEU A 129 -6.27 -19.19 -9.00
CA LEU A 129 -5.66 -18.29 -9.98
C LEU A 129 -5.59 -18.92 -11.38
N ALA A 130 -5.43 -20.23 -11.48
CA ALA A 130 -5.49 -20.95 -12.76
C ALA A 130 -6.92 -20.97 -13.34
N GLU A 131 -7.95 -21.07 -12.51
CA GLU A 131 -9.35 -20.88 -12.96
C GLU A 131 -9.62 -19.42 -13.35
N ALA A 132 -9.08 -18.46 -12.59
CA ALA A 132 -9.20 -17.05 -12.92
C ALA A 132 -8.50 -16.72 -14.25
N SER A 133 -7.35 -17.33 -14.54
CA SER A 133 -6.62 -17.11 -15.80
C SER A 133 -7.40 -17.61 -17.01
N LYS A 134 -8.11 -18.75 -16.89
CA LYS A 134 -9.04 -19.24 -17.92
C LYS A 134 -10.18 -18.26 -18.13
N PHE A 135 -10.85 -17.82 -17.06
CA PHE A 135 -11.96 -16.88 -17.15
C PHE A 135 -11.52 -15.50 -17.69
N ALA A 136 -10.29 -15.07 -17.42
CA ALA A 136 -9.72 -13.82 -17.94
C ALA A 136 -9.75 -13.74 -19.47
N THR A 137 -9.59 -14.87 -20.17
CA THR A 137 -9.65 -14.93 -21.64
C THR A 137 -11.02 -14.54 -22.21
N LEU A 138 -12.08 -14.65 -21.42
CA LEU A 138 -13.42 -14.19 -21.75
C LEU A 138 -13.70 -12.78 -21.20
N TRP A 139 -13.36 -12.55 -19.93
CA TRP A 139 -13.66 -11.31 -19.21
C TRP A 139 -12.93 -10.10 -19.78
N VAL A 140 -11.64 -10.24 -20.11
CA VAL A 140 -10.80 -9.14 -20.58
C VAL A 140 -11.25 -8.61 -21.95
N PRO A 141 -11.51 -9.45 -22.97
CA PRO A 141 -12.07 -8.97 -24.23
C PRO A 141 -13.46 -8.35 -24.07
N PHE A 142 -14.34 -8.95 -23.25
CA PHE A 142 -15.66 -8.39 -22.95
C PHE A 142 -15.55 -6.97 -22.34
N CYS A 143 -14.64 -6.79 -21.39
CA CYS A 143 -14.33 -5.49 -20.80
C CYS A 143 -13.86 -4.44 -21.81
N ARG A 144 -13.02 -4.85 -22.78
CA ARG A 144 -12.49 -3.96 -23.82
C ARG A 144 -13.54 -3.62 -24.87
N LYS A 145 -14.32 -4.60 -25.31
CA LYS A 145 -15.39 -4.46 -26.30
C LYS A 145 -16.44 -3.44 -25.86
N HIS A 146 -16.90 -3.57 -24.62
CA HIS A 146 -18.04 -2.81 -24.10
C HIS A 146 -17.64 -1.63 -23.20
N GLY A 147 -16.35 -1.49 -22.88
CA GLY A 147 -15.85 -0.38 -22.08
C GLY A 147 -16.44 -0.31 -20.66
N ILE A 148 -16.81 -1.45 -20.08
CA ILE A 148 -17.53 -1.51 -18.79
C ILE A 148 -16.66 -1.09 -17.61
N GLU A 149 -17.30 -0.55 -16.57
CA GLU A 149 -16.69 -0.31 -15.26
C GLU A 149 -17.67 -0.69 -14.14
N PRO A 150 -17.19 -1.15 -12.97
CA PRO A 150 -15.80 -1.47 -12.61
C PRO A 150 -15.24 -2.70 -13.35
N ARG A 151 -13.92 -2.92 -13.22
CA ARG A 151 -13.24 -4.06 -13.87
C ARG A 151 -13.28 -5.35 -13.05
N GLY A 152 -13.65 -5.29 -11.77
CA GLY A 152 -13.92 -6.45 -10.94
C GLY A 152 -15.29 -7.06 -11.29
N PRO A 153 -15.37 -8.34 -11.70
CA PRO A 153 -16.63 -8.92 -12.15
C PRO A 153 -17.70 -9.05 -11.06
N GLU A 154 -17.35 -9.43 -9.84
CA GLU A 154 -18.29 -9.47 -8.70
C GLU A 154 -18.96 -8.10 -8.51
N SER A 155 -18.14 -7.07 -8.26
CA SER A 155 -18.63 -5.70 -8.05
C SER A 155 -19.36 -5.16 -9.27
N TYR A 156 -18.92 -5.49 -10.49
CA TYR A 156 -19.61 -5.08 -11.70
C TYR A 156 -21.03 -5.64 -11.76
N PHE A 157 -21.22 -6.93 -11.51
CA PHE A 157 -22.54 -7.54 -11.63
C PHE A 157 -23.46 -7.30 -10.42
N GLU A 158 -22.92 -6.93 -9.26
CA GLU A 158 -23.70 -6.52 -8.09
C GLU A 158 -24.30 -5.10 -8.21
N LEU A 159 -23.79 -4.27 -9.14
CA LEU A 159 -24.35 -2.95 -9.39
C LEU A 159 -25.83 -3.05 -9.82
N LYS A 160 -26.70 -2.30 -9.13
CA LYS A 160 -28.14 -2.23 -9.43
C LYS A 160 -28.43 -1.61 -10.81
N SER A 161 -27.54 -0.76 -11.30
CA SER A 161 -27.66 -0.11 -12.60
C SER A 161 -26.33 -0.13 -13.34
N HIS A 162 -26.35 -0.51 -14.62
CA HIS A 162 -25.18 -0.40 -15.50
C HIS A 162 -25.49 0.64 -16.58
N PRO A 163 -24.97 1.88 -16.45
CA PRO A 163 -25.07 2.84 -17.53
C PRO A 163 -24.19 2.36 -18.70
N TYR A 164 -24.79 1.69 -19.67
CA TYR A 164 -24.12 1.36 -20.93
C TYR A 164 -24.19 2.58 -21.85
N MET A 165 -23.03 3.07 -22.26
CA MET A 165 -22.89 4.23 -23.14
C MET A 165 -22.49 3.84 -24.57
N GLY A 166 -22.48 2.54 -24.87
CA GLY A 166 -22.14 2.02 -26.20
C GLY A 166 -23.33 2.07 -27.18
N ARG A 167 -23.06 1.79 -28.46
CA ARG A 167 -24.03 1.95 -29.55
C ARG A 167 -24.84 0.68 -29.84
N ALA A 168 -24.43 -0.48 -29.35
CA ALA A 168 -25.03 -1.79 -29.65
C ALA A 168 -25.66 -2.42 -28.39
N GLN A 169 -26.80 -1.86 -27.96
CA GLN A 169 -27.47 -2.27 -26.72
C GLN A 169 -27.89 -3.75 -26.72
N ASP A 170 -28.47 -4.25 -27.81
CA ASP A 170 -28.98 -5.63 -27.88
C ASP A 170 -27.85 -6.66 -27.83
N GLU A 171 -26.77 -6.40 -28.57
CA GLU A 171 -25.54 -7.20 -28.52
C GLU A 171 -24.95 -7.20 -27.11
N PHE A 172 -24.85 -6.03 -26.48
CA PHE A 172 -24.37 -5.92 -25.11
C PHE A 172 -25.21 -6.72 -24.11
N VAL A 173 -26.55 -6.68 -24.22
CA VAL A 173 -27.44 -7.43 -23.32
C VAL A 173 -27.25 -8.93 -23.47
N ASN A 174 -27.10 -9.43 -24.71
CA ASN A 174 -26.85 -10.84 -24.99
C ASN A 174 -25.47 -11.28 -24.49
N ASP A 175 -24.42 -10.53 -24.83
CA ASP A 175 -23.05 -10.77 -24.37
C ASP A 175 -22.98 -10.78 -22.85
N ARG A 176 -23.56 -9.76 -22.19
CA ARG A 176 -23.58 -9.61 -20.74
C ARG A 176 -24.30 -10.78 -20.05
N ARG A 177 -25.43 -11.23 -20.58
CA ARG A 177 -26.17 -12.38 -20.02
C ARG A 177 -25.31 -13.64 -20.06
N ARG A 178 -24.61 -13.86 -21.17
CA ARG A 178 -23.75 -15.03 -21.33
C ARG A 178 -22.53 -14.96 -20.42
N VAL A 179 -21.82 -13.83 -20.40
CA VAL A 179 -20.65 -13.62 -19.53
C VAL A 179 -21.05 -13.71 -18.05
N ARG A 180 -22.26 -13.25 -17.67
CA ARG A 180 -22.77 -13.44 -16.31
C ARG A 180 -22.92 -14.92 -15.95
N LYS A 181 -23.49 -15.73 -16.85
CA LYS A 181 -23.62 -17.17 -16.64
C LYS A 181 -22.25 -17.84 -16.46
N GLU A 182 -21.29 -17.54 -17.33
CA GLU A 182 -19.91 -18.05 -17.23
C GLU A 182 -19.22 -17.62 -15.93
N TYR A 183 -19.50 -16.39 -15.47
CA TYR A 183 -19.02 -15.89 -14.19
C TYR A 183 -19.64 -16.63 -13.00
N ASP A 184 -20.95 -16.89 -13.03
CA ASP A 184 -21.63 -17.66 -11.98
C ASP A 184 -21.11 -19.11 -11.91
N GLU A 185 -20.81 -19.72 -13.07
CA GLU A 185 -20.16 -21.04 -13.15
C GLU A 185 -18.71 -20.99 -12.63
N PHE A 186 -17.95 -19.96 -12.98
CA PHE A 186 -16.62 -19.72 -12.43
C PHE A 186 -16.66 -19.58 -10.90
N LYS A 187 -17.59 -18.79 -10.36
CA LYS A 187 -17.79 -18.61 -8.92
C LYS A 187 -18.12 -19.94 -8.23
N ALA A 188 -18.96 -20.77 -8.84
CA ALA A 188 -19.26 -22.10 -8.34
C ALA A 188 -18.01 -23.00 -8.28
N ARG A 189 -17.18 -23.00 -9.33
CA ARG A 189 -15.90 -23.75 -9.36
C ARG A 189 -14.93 -23.29 -8.27
N ILE A 190 -14.79 -21.98 -8.07
CA ILE A 190 -13.93 -21.45 -6.99
C ILE A 190 -14.43 -21.88 -5.62
N ASN A 191 -15.76 -21.88 -5.41
CA ASN A 191 -16.35 -22.28 -4.13
C ASN A 191 -16.25 -23.80 -3.87
N SER A 192 -16.29 -24.65 -4.91
CA SER A 192 -16.12 -26.10 -4.76
C SER A 192 -14.66 -26.53 -4.61
N LEU A 193 -13.71 -25.65 -4.95
CA LEU A 193 -12.30 -26.01 -5.11
C LEU A 193 -11.66 -26.66 -3.87
N ASP A 194 -11.96 -26.20 -2.65
CA ASP A 194 -11.43 -26.85 -1.43
C ASP A 194 -11.92 -28.29 -1.30
N HIS A 195 -13.19 -28.55 -1.61
CA HIS A 195 -13.75 -29.89 -1.61
C HIS A 195 -13.14 -30.75 -2.73
N ASP A 196 -13.04 -30.19 -3.93
CA ASP A 196 -12.53 -30.91 -5.12
C ASP A 196 -11.06 -31.32 -4.93
N ILE A 197 -10.23 -30.44 -4.35
CA ILE A 197 -8.83 -30.75 -4.02
C ILE A 197 -8.75 -31.90 -3.01
N ARG A 198 -9.59 -31.89 -1.96
CA ARG A 198 -9.61 -32.95 -0.95
C ARG A 198 -10.03 -34.29 -1.55
N GLN A 199 -11.12 -34.29 -2.32
CA GLN A 199 -11.61 -35.50 -2.99
C GLN A 199 -10.56 -36.07 -3.95
N ARG A 200 -9.90 -35.21 -4.73
CA ARG A 200 -8.80 -35.62 -5.61
C ARG A 200 -7.64 -36.21 -4.81
N ASN A 201 -7.23 -35.57 -3.72
CA ASN A 201 -6.17 -36.07 -2.86
C ASN A 201 -6.50 -37.47 -2.31
N ASP A 202 -7.73 -37.67 -1.84
CA ASP A 202 -8.19 -38.97 -1.34
C ASP A 202 -8.12 -40.06 -2.43
N GLY A 203 -8.54 -39.72 -3.65
CA GLY A 203 -8.48 -40.63 -4.80
C GLY A 203 -7.05 -41.04 -5.16
N TYR A 204 -6.12 -40.08 -5.29
CA TYR A 204 -4.71 -40.38 -5.59
C TYR A 204 -4.01 -41.11 -4.43
N ASN A 205 -4.30 -40.74 -3.18
CA ASN A 205 -3.71 -41.41 -2.02
C ASN A 205 -4.21 -42.85 -1.87
N ALA A 206 -5.48 -43.13 -2.19
CA ALA A 206 -6.02 -44.48 -2.24
C ALA A 206 -5.39 -45.31 -3.38
N ALA A 207 -5.19 -44.71 -4.56
CA ALA A 207 -4.58 -45.38 -5.71
C ALA A 207 -3.10 -45.73 -5.51
N ASN A 208 -2.35 -44.90 -4.78
CA ASN A 208 -0.91 -45.09 -4.54
C ASN A 208 -0.58 -45.99 -3.33
N ALA A 209 -1.57 -46.64 -2.71
CA ALA A 209 -1.42 -47.62 -1.62
C ALA A 209 -0.48 -47.15 -0.48
N HIS A 210 -0.67 -45.91 0.00
CA HIS A 210 0.16 -45.39 1.10
C HIS A 210 0.02 -46.24 2.37
N ARG A 211 1.16 -46.64 2.93
CA ARG A 211 1.22 -47.39 4.19
C ARG A 211 0.82 -46.50 5.36
N GLU A 212 0.21 -47.08 6.40
CA GLU A 212 -0.08 -46.35 7.64
C GLU A 212 1.22 -45.72 8.19
N GLY A 213 1.23 -44.40 8.32
CA GLY A 213 2.36 -43.61 8.81
C GLY A 213 3.17 -42.86 7.74
N GLU A 214 2.93 -43.07 6.44
CA GLU A 214 3.58 -42.28 5.38
C GLU A 214 2.91 -40.90 5.18
N PRO A 215 3.68 -39.86 4.82
CA PRO A 215 3.14 -38.56 4.45
C PRO A 215 2.13 -38.65 3.32
N ARG A 216 1.02 -37.92 3.43
CA ARG A 216 -0.01 -37.84 2.39
C ARG A 216 0.20 -36.61 1.50
N PRO A 217 0.76 -36.78 0.29
CA PRO A 217 0.98 -35.67 -0.62
C PRO A 217 -0.32 -35.01 -1.04
N THR A 218 -0.24 -33.71 -1.30
CA THR A 218 -1.28 -32.98 -2.01
C THR A 218 -1.00 -33.06 -3.50
N TRP A 219 -1.98 -33.54 -4.26
CA TRP A 219 -1.86 -33.82 -5.68
C TRP A 219 -2.44 -32.69 -6.53
N MET A 220 -1.72 -32.34 -7.58
CA MET A 220 -2.19 -31.46 -8.65
C MET A 220 -3.07 -32.24 -9.63
N ALA A 221 -3.81 -31.51 -10.48
CA ALA A 221 -4.69 -32.11 -11.49
C ALA A 221 -3.96 -32.99 -12.53
N ASP A 222 -2.66 -32.76 -12.75
CA ASP A 222 -1.81 -33.53 -13.67
C ASP A 222 -1.21 -34.80 -13.02
N GLY A 223 -1.54 -35.07 -11.75
CA GLY A 223 -0.99 -36.20 -11.01
C GLY A 223 0.42 -35.96 -10.47
N THR A 224 0.95 -34.74 -10.52
CA THR A 224 2.20 -34.37 -9.83
C THR A 224 1.94 -33.96 -8.38
N GLN A 225 2.97 -34.04 -7.53
CA GLN A 225 2.88 -33.61 -6.13
C GLN A 225 3.08 -32.10 -6.03
N TRP A 226 2.28 -31.44 -5.20
CA TRP A 226 2.42 -30.01 -4.96
C TRP A 226 3.70 -29.70 -4.17
N GLU A 227 4.53 -28.78 -4.66
CA GLU A 227 5.80 -28.42 -4.04
C GLU A 227 5.65 -27.58 -2.76
N GLY A 228 4.47 -26.99 -2.57
CA GLY A 228 4.19 -26.06 -1.47
C GLY A 228 3.63 -26.76 -0.22
N THR A 229 2.75 -26.04 0.47
CA THR A 229 2.07 -26.53 1.66
C THR A 229 1.00 -27.56 1.29
N TRP A 230 1.07 -28.74 1.90
CA TRP A 230 0.08 -29.79 1.75
C TRP A 230 -1.13 -29.60 2.67
N VAL A 231 -2.27 -30.16 2.27
CA VAL A 231 -3.49 -30.25 3.10
C VAL A 231 -3.18 -31.02 4.38
N ASP A 232 -2.59 -32.20 4.23
CA ASP A 232 -2.03 -32.98 5.32
C ASP A 232 -0.56 -32.60 5.51
N ALA A 233 -0.29 -31.80 6.54
CA ALA A 233 1.03 -31.23 6.79
C ALA A 233 2.10 -32.33 6.98
N SER A 234 3.19 -32.24 6.21
CA SER A 234 4.36 -33.11 6.30
C SER A 234 5.65 -32.30 6.51
N GLU A 235 6.75 -32.99 6.81
CA GLU A 235 8.09 -32.40 6.75
C GLU A 235 8.37 -31.82 5.36
N ASN A 236 8.92 -30.60 5.29
CA ASN A 236 9.13 -29.83 4.06
C ASN A 236 7.86 -29.43 3.26
N HIS A 237 6.66 -29.74 3.75
CA HIS A 237 5.38 -29.42 3.10
C HIS A 237 4.30 -28.96 4.09
N ARG A 238 4.70 -28.21 5.12
CA ARG A 238 3.77 -27.61 6.09
C ARG A 238 3.82 -26.09 5.98
N LYS A 239 2.82 -25.44 6.55
CA LYS A 239 2.77 -23.98 6.59
C LYS A 239 4.02 -23.41 7.26
N GLY A 240 4.78 -22.60 6.53
CA GLY A 240 6.05 -22.04 6.99
C GLY A 240 7.28 -22.94 6.74
N ASP A 241 7.13 -24.05 6.04
CA ASP A 241 8.20 -24.98 5.67
C ASP A 241 7.89 -25.63 4.32
N HIS A 242 8.30 -24.98 3.23
CA HIS A 242 8.14 -25.44 1.86
C HIS A 242 9.14 -24.75 0.92
N ALA A 243 9.40 -25.37 -0.23
CA ALA A 243 10.25 -24.79 -1.27
C ALA A 243 9.64 -23.51 -1.87
N GLY A 244 10.49 -22.69 -2.51
CA GLY A 244 10.03 -21.55 -3.30
C GLY A 244 9.40 -22.03 -4.62
N ILE A 245 8.32 -21.39 -5.03
CA ILE A 245 7.53 -21.72 -6.22
C ILE A 245 7.37 -20.44 -7.04
N VAL A 246 7.73 -20.50 -8.31
CA VAL A 246 7.44 -19.44 -9.30
C VAL A 246 6.83 -20.13 -10.52
N LYS A 247 5.56 -19.85 -10.81
CA LYS A 247 4.83 -20.44 -11.95
C LYS A 247 4.17 -19.34 -12.77
N VAL A 248 4.34 -19.38 -14.09
CA VAL A 248 3.67 -18.47 -15.03
C VAL A 248 2.33 -19.08 -15.43
N LEU A 249 1.23 -18.43 -15.08
CA LEU A 249 -0.13 -18.87 -15.39
C LEU A 249 -0.64 -18.34 -16.74
N LEU A 250 -0.20 -17.12 -17.10
CA LEU A 250 -0.42 -16.52 -18.42
C LEU A 250 0.91 -16.02 -18.94
N ASN A 251 1.30 -16.49 -20.12
CA ASN A 251 2.56 -16.10 -20.76
C ASN A 251 2.55 -14.63 -21.18
N HIS A 252 3.75 -14.07 -21.37
CA HIS A 252 3.86 -12.71 -21.89
C HIS A 252 3.21 -12.62 -23.28
N PRO A 253 2.30 -11.65 -23.48
CA PRO A 253 1.62 -11.49 -24.76
C PRO A 253 2.60 -11.02 -25.85
N SER A 254 2.33 -11.35 -27.11
CA SER A 254 3.10 -10.82 -28.24
C SER A 254 3.01 -9.30 -28.28
N HIS A 255 4.01 -8.61 -28.84
CA HIS A 255 3.93 -7.14 -29.01
C HIS A 255 2.86 -6.71 -30.04
N SER A 256 2.62 -7.51 -31.07
CA SER A 256 1.55 -7.28 -32.03
C SER A 256 0.17 -7.60 -31.43
N ARG A 257 -0.84 -6.78 -31.78
CA ARG A 257 -2.24 -7.02 -31.42
C ARG A 257 -2.72 -8.34 -32.01
N GLN A 258 -3.51 -9.08 -31.23
CA GLN A 258 -4.18 -10.29 -31.69
C GLN A 258 -5.67 -10.09 -31.55
N TYR A 259 -6.38 -10.16 -32.68
CA TYR A 259 -7.83 -10.04 -32.70
C TYR A 259 -8.50 -11.38 -32.44
N GLY A 260 -9.66 -11.34 -31.78
CA GLY A 260 -10.42 -12.54 -31.45
C GLY A 260 -11.13 -13.16 -32.64
N PRO A 261 -11.71 -14.36 -32.46
CA PRO A 261 -12.54 -14.98 -33.49
C PRO A 261 -13.85 -14.19 -33.70
N PRO A 262 -14.43 -14.24 -34.91
CA PRO A 262 -15.79 -13.78 -35.14
C PRO A 262 -16.80 -14.68 -34.41
N ALA A 263 -18.03 -14.20 -34.26
CA ALA A 263 -19.11 -15.01 -33.72
C ALA A 263 -19.30 -16.30 -34.55
N SER A 264 -19.43 -17.43 -33.86
CA SER A 264 -19.68 -18.74 -34.45
C SER A 264 -20.90 -19.42 -33.81
N ALA A 265 -21.33 -20.55 -34.37
CA ALA A 265 -22.42 -21.35 -33.81
C ALA A 265 -22.13 -21.81 -32.36
N ASP A 266 -20.86 -22.11 -32.04
CA ASP A 266 -20.42 -22.55 -30.71
C ASP A 266 -20.10 -21.37 -29.78
N ASN A 267 -19.69 -20.23 -30.34
CA ASN A 267 -19.41 -19.01 -29.58
C ASN A 267 -20.03 -17.78 -30.25
N PRO A 268 -21.29 -17.41 -29.93
CA PRO A 268 -21.92 -16.20 -30.44
C PRO A 268 -21.25 -14.86 -30.04
N LEU A 269 -20.21 -14.87 -29.20
CA LEU A 269 -19.49 -13.64 -28.86
C LEU A 269 -18.55 -13.25 -30.00
N ASP A 270 -18.81 -12.10 -30.63
CA ASP A 270 -17.90 -11.54 -31.63
C ASP A 270 -16.77 -10.74 -30.97
N PHE A 271 -15.53 -11.19 -31.15
CA PHE A 271 -14.31 -10.49 -30.73
C PHE A 271 -13.40 -10.11 -31.91
N SER A 272 -13.89 -10.17 -33.15
CA SER A 272 -13.11 -9.89 -34.37
C SER A 272 -12.45 -8.50 -34.41
N GLY A 273 -13.04 -7.51 -33.74
CA GLY A 273 -12.50 -6.15 -33.61
C GLY A 273 -11.75 -5.86 -32.31
N VAL A 274 -11.58 -6.85 -31.44
CA VAL A 274 -11.10 -6.67 -30.06
C VAL A 274 -9.77 -7.37 -29.86
N ASP A 275 -8.82 -6.67 -29.23
CA ASP A 275 -7.57 -7.28 -28.80
C ASP A 275 -7.85 -8.29 -27.68
N VAL A 276 -7.59 -9.58 -27.93
CA VAL A 276 -7.88 -10.67 -26.98
C VAL A 276 -6.70 -11.03 -26.08
N ARG A 277 -5.53 -10.40 -26.28
CA ARG A 277 -4.34 -10.67 -25.46
C ARG A 277 -4.61 -10.36 -23.98
N VAL A 278 -4.07 -11.17 -23.08
CA VAL A 278 -4.16 -10.95 -21.64
C VAL A 278 -2.77 -10.63 -21.09
N PRO A 279 -2.63 -9.71 -20.12
CA PRO A 279 -1.36 -9.46 -19.46
C PRO A 279 -0.76 -10.72 -18.82
N MET A 280 0.57 -10.75 -18.69
CA MET A 280 1.26 -11.86 -18.04
C MET A 280 0.82 -11.98 -16.57
N LEU A 281 0.60 -13.22 -16.11
CA LEU A 281 0.22 -13.52 -14.73
C LEU A 281 1.20 -14.53 -14.13
N VAL A 282 1.83 -14.16 -13.02
CA VAL A 282 2.85 -14.96 -12.34
C VAL A 282 2.42 -15.24 -10.91
N TYR A 283 2.37 -16.51 -10.55
CA TYR A 283 2.20 -16.98 -9.18
C TYR A 283 3.57 -17.14 -8.51
N VAL A 284 3.73 -16.57 -7.32
CA VAL A 284 4.96 -16.66 -6.53
C VAL A 284 4.62 -17.07 -5.10
N SER A 285 5.22 -18.16 -4.63
CA SER A 285 5.27 -18.50 -3.22
C SER A 285 6.74 -18.59 -2.83
N ARG A 286 7.19 -17.68 -1.96
CA ARG A 286 8.59 -17.65 -1.52
C ARG A 286 8.92 -18.86 -0.64
N GLU A 287 10.18 -19.27 -0.63
CA GLU A 287 10.61 -20.37 0.23
C GLU A 287 10.40 -20.01 1.71
N LYS A 288 9.88 -20.97 2.48
CA LYS A 288 9.73 -20.84 3.93
C LYS A 288 10.40 -22.01 4.62
N ARG A 289 11.05 -21.74 5.75
CA ARG A 289 11.80 -22.73 6.53
C ARG A 289 11.64 -22.47 8.03
N PRO A 290 11.53 -23.52 8.87
CA PRO A 290 11.42 -23.38 10.32
C PRO A 290 12.61 -22.61 10.89
N GLY A 291 12.34 -21.74 11.88
CA GLY A 291 13.37 -20.92 12.52
C GLY A 291 13.84 -19.71 11.70
N HIS A 292 13.29 -19.48 10.50
CA HIS A 292 13.53 -18.28 9.72
C HIS A 292 12.37 -17.29 9.84
N ASN A 293 12.65 -16.03 10.20
CA ASN A 293 11.61 -15.01 10.22
C ASN A 293 11.35 -14.48 8.81
N HIS A 294 10.15 -14.71 8.28
CA HIS A 294 9.77 -14.34 6.93
C HIS A 294 9.24 -12.91 6.79
N GLN A 295 9.16 -12.10 7.86
CA GLN A 295 8.85 -10.66 7.73
C GLN A 295 7.48 -10.34 7.10
N LYS A 296 6.54 -11.28 7.09
CA LYS A 296 5.16 -11.12 6.60
C LYS A 296 5.14 -10.44 5.21
N LYS A 297 4.29 -9.42 5.02
CA LYS A 297 4.11 -8.70 3.76
C LYS A 297 5.39 -8.02 3.25
N ALA A 298 6.22 -7.44 4.13
CA ALA A 298 7.47 -6.81 3.73
C ALA A 298 8.40 -7.79 2.97
N GLY A 299 8.54 -9.01 3.50
CA GLY A 299 9.36 -10.03 2.87
C GLY A 299 8.73 -10.59 1.57
N ALA A 300 7.40 -10.65 1.48
CA ALA A 300 6.71 -11.04 0.25
C ALA A 300 6.95 -10.00 -0.87
N MET A 301 6.81 -8.72 -0.55
CA MET A 301 7.09 -7.61 -1.47
C MET A 301 8.56 -7.58 -1.92
N ASN A 302 9.50 -7.85 -1.02
CA ASN A 302 10.92 -7.94 -1.36
C ASN A 302 11.23 -9.13 -2.26
N ALA A 303 10.63 -10.30 -2.00
CA ALA A 303 10.76 -11.48 -2.87
C ALA A 303 10.20 -11.21 -4.27
N LEU A 304 9.01 -10.62 -4.38
CA LEU A 304 8.42 -10.20 -5.65
C LEU A 304 9.30 -9.20 -6.41
N THR A 305 9.92 -8.25 -5.69
CA THR A 305 10.83 -7.27 -6.32
C THR A 305 12.03 -7.93 -6.97
N ARG A 306 12.55 -9.01 -6.38
CA ARG A 306 13.68 -9.76 -6.94
C ARG A 306 13.25 -10.64 -8.11
N ALA A 307 12.17 -11.41 -7.95
CA ALA A 307 11.65 -12.27 -9.02
C ALA A 307 11.24 -11.46 -10.26
N SER A 308 10.50 -10.37 -10.05
CA SER A 308 10.07 -9.48 -11.15
C SER A 308 11.23 -8.82 -11.89
N ALA A 309 12.37 -8.56 -11.23
CA ALA A 309 13.54 -7.96 -11.88
C ALA A 309 14.17 -8.90 -12.92
N LEU A 310 14.01 -10.21 -12.76
CA LEU A 310 14.49 -11.21 -13.71
C LEU A 310 13.48 -11.47 -14.82
N LEU A 311 12.18 -11.41 -14.51
CA LEU A 311 11.11 -11.75 -15.45
C LEU A 311 10.74 -10.57 -16.35
N SER A 312 10.18 -9.49 -15.79
CA SER A 312 9.69 -8.32 -16.56
C SER A 312 10.55 -7.08 -16.44
N ASN A 313 11.30 -6.95 -15.34
CA ASN A 313 12.15 -5.83 -14.97
C ASN A 313 11.51 -4.44 -15.14
N ALA A 314 10.20 -4.30 -14.86
CA ALA A 314 9.49 -3.05 -15.11
C ALA A 314 10.02 -1.90 -14.25
N PRO A 315 10.20 -0.67 -14.78
CA PRO A 315 10.70 0.47 -14.01
C PRO A 315 9.74 0.95 -12.90
N PHE A 316 8.47 0.54 -12.96
CA PHE A 316 7.44 0.90 -11.99
C PHE A 316 6.78 -0.33 -11.38
N ILE A 317 6.42 -0.23 -10.10
CA ILE A 317 5.79 -1.29 -9.32
C ILE A 317 4.54 -0.71 -8.66
N LEU A 318 3.35 -1.21 -8.97
CA LEU A 318 2.12 -0.91 -8.23
C LEU A 318 1.87 -2.02 -7.22
N ASN A 319 1.61 -1.67 -5.96
CA ASN A 319 1.24 -2.67 -4.96
C ASN A 319 -0.25 -2.59 -4.59
N LEU A 320 -0.88 -3.74 -4.44
CA LEU A 320 -2.28 -3.90 -4.05
C LEU A 320 -2.42 -5.02 -3.01
N ASP A 321 -3.37 -4.85 -2.11
CA ASP A 321 -3.86 -5.94 -1.27
C ASP A 321 -4.81 -6.84 -2.08
N CYS A 322 -4.93 -8.12 -1.67
CA CYS A 322 -5.76 -9.13 -2.35
C CYS A 322 -7.25 -8.75 -2.47
N ASP A 323 -7.73 -7.86 -1.61
CA ASP A 323 -9.10 -7.38 -1.56
C ASP A 323 -9.31 -6.02 -2.24
N HIS A 324 -8.28 -5.46 -2.89
CA HIS A 324 -8.37 -4.19 -3.61
C HIS A 324 -8.38 -4.41 -5.12
N TYR A 325 -9.48 -4.03 -5.76
CA TYR A 325 -9.67 -4.15 -7.21
C TYR A 325 -9.60 -2.79 -7.91
N ILE A 326 -9.37 -2.82 -9.22
CA ILE A 326 -9.39 -1.65 -10.10
C ILE A 326 -10.83 -1.28 -10.42
N ASN A 327 -11.30 -0.19 -9.81
CA ASN A 327 -12.64 0.34 -10.05
C ASN A 327 -12.65 1.22 -11.31
N ASN A 328 -11.67 2.12 -11.45
CA ASN A 328 -11.52 2.97 -12.64
C ASN A 328 -10.39 2.43 -13.52
N SER A 329 -10.72 2.11 -14.78
CA SER A 329 -9.76 1.50 -15.71
C SER A 329 -8.58 2.38 -16.09
N GLN A 330 -8.72 3.69 -15.92
CA GLN A 330 -7.66 4.67 -16.16
C GLN A 330 -6.69 4.81 -14.97
N ALA A 331 -6.85 4.05 -13.88
CA ALA A 331 -6.02 4.15 -12.67
C ALA A 331 -4.52 4.00 -12.99
N LEU A 332 -4.15 3.02 -13.81
CA LEU A 332 -2.75 2.75 -14.15
C LEU A 332 -2.12 3.93 -14.93
N ARG A 333 -2.81 4.40 -15.99
CA ARG A 333 -2.39 5.58 -16.76
C ARG A 333 -2.33 6.84 -15.91
N SER A 334 -3.27 7.02 -14.99
CA SER A 334 -3.31 8.17 -14.07
C SER A 334 -2.10 8.21 -13.15
N GLY A 335 -1.70 7.07 -12.59
CA GLY A 335 -0.48 6.98 -11.77
C GLY A 335 0.78 7.26 -12.59
N ILE A 336 0.88 6.67 -13.78
CA ILE A 336 2.01 6.84 -14.68
C ILE A 336 2.13 8.29 -15.18
N CYS A 337 1.02 9.00 -15.37
CA CYS A 337 1.02 10.42 -15.71
C CYS A 337 1.84 11.26 -14.70
N PHE A 338 1.72 10.97 -13.40
CA PHE A 338 2.51 11.65 -12.36
C PHE A 338 3.98 11.22 -12.34
N MET A 339 4.29 10.02 -12.84
CA MET A 339 5.66 9.48 -12.94
C MET A 339 6.42 9.94 -14.18
N LEU A 340 5.73 10.39 -15.23
CA LEU A 340 6.31 10.85 -16.49
C LEU A 340 6.20 12.37 -16.72
N GLY A 341 5.46 13.07 -15.86
CA GLY A 341 5.25 14.50 -15.93
C GLY A 341 6.50 15.35 -15.67
N ARG A 342 6.33 16.68 -15.67
CA ARG A 342 7.39 17.63 -15.33
C ARG A 342 7.82 17.45 -13.87
N ASP A 343 9.13 17.47 -13.61
CA ASP A 343 9.76 17.27 -12.29
C ASP A 343 9.44 15.90 -11.62
N SER A 344 9.09 14.89 -12.42
CA SER A 344 8.79 13.53 -11.94
C SER A 344 10.04 12.69 -11.63
N ASP A 345 11.22 13.17 -12.00
CA ASP A 345 12.52 12.55 -11.74
C ASP A 345 12.83 12.44 -10.24
N THR A 346 12.21 13.30 -9.43
CA THR A 346 12.30 13.29 -7.95
C THR A 346 11.15 12.56 -7.26
N VAL A 347 10.19 11.99 -8.01
CA VAL A 347 9.04 11.27 -7.46
C VAL A 347 9.41 9.80 -7.25
N ALA A 348 9.35 9.36 -6.00
CA ALA A 348 9.53 7.96 -5.61
C ALA A 348 8.25 7.14 -5.76
N PHE A 349 7.12 7.70 -5.34
CA PHE A 349 5.85 6.99 -5.42
C PHE A 349 4.64 7.92 -5.56
N VAL A 350 3.57 7.37 -6.13
CA VAL A 350 2.26 8.00 -6.28
C VAL A 350 1.26 7.19 -5.45
N GLN A 351 0.71 7.81 -4.41
CA GLN A 351 -0.29 7.20 -3.52
C GLN A 351 -1.70 7.56 -3.99
N PHE A 352 -2.56 6.56 -4.09
CA PHE A 352 -4.00 6.72 -4.32
C PHE A 352 -4.77 6.69 -2.99
N PRO A 353 -5.94 7.35 -2.89
CA PRO A 353 -6.86 7.17 -1.77
C PRO A 353 -7.30 5.71 -1.67
N GLN A 354 -7.27 5.14 -0.46
CA GLN A 354 -8.00 3.90 -0.20
C GLN A 354 -9.48 4.23 -0.05
N ARG A 355 -10.32 3.40 -0.66
CA ARG A 355 -11.77 3.48 -0.63
C ARG A 355 -12.32 2.11 -0.39
N PHE A 356 -13.42 2.05 0.34
CA PHE A 356 -14.01 0.80 0.76
C PHE A 356 -15.46 0.70 0.32
N GLU A 357 -15.86 -0.51 -0.05
CA GLU A 357 -17.26 -0.90 -0.22
C GLU A 357 -17.73 -1.74 0.97
N GLY A 358 -19.05 -2.02 1.03
CA GLY A 358 -19.65 -2.78 2.12
C GLY A 358 -19.69 -2.05 3.47
N VAL A 359 -19.47 -0.73 3.47
CA VAL A 359 -19.60 0.09 4.68
C VAL A 359 -21.07 0.41 4.92
N ASP A 360 -21.52 0.24 6.17
CA ASP A 360 -22.86 0.61 6.60
C ASP A 360 -23.17 2.08 6.23
N PRO A 361 -24.39 2.42 5.75
CA PRO A 361 -24.73 3.78 5.37
C PRO A 361 -24.52 4.85 6.45
N THR A 362 -24.56 4.46 7.73
CA THR A 362 -24.32 5.38 8.86
C THR A 362 -22.84 5.53 9.23
N ASP A 363 -21.98 4.70 8.63
CA ASP A 363 -20.53 4.58 8.87
C ASP A 363 -20.15 4.70 10.35
N LEU A 364 -20.81 3.90 11.19
CA LEU A 364 -20.66 3.96 12.65
C LEU A 364 -19.19 3.80 13.10
N TYR A 365 -18.39 3.03 12.37
CA TYR A 365 -17.00 2.74 12.69
C TYR A 365 -15.99 3.67 11.99
N ALA A 366 -16.47 4.70 11.28
CA ALA A 366 -15.66 5.64 10.52
C ALA A 366 -14.66 4.95 9.58
N ASN A 367 -15.09 3.88 8.91
CA ASN A 367 -14.25 3.02 8.08
C ASN A 367 -13.77 3.75 6.81
N HIS A 368 -14.54 4.68 6.26
CA HIS A 368 -14.11 5.45 5.09
C HIS A 368 -12.89 6.34 5.38
N ASN A 369 -12.69 6.74 6.64
CA ASN A 369 -11.55 7.54 7.11
C ASN A 369 -11.22 8.75 6.20
N ARG A 370 -12.25 9.44 5.71
CA ARG A 370 -12.09 10.51 4.69
C ARG A 370 -11.32 11.72 5.19
N ILE A 371 -11.35 12.01 6.49
CA ILE A 371 -10.57 13.10 7.08
C ILE A 371 -9.07 12.89 6.85
N PHE A 372 -8.60 11.65 6.98
CA PHE A 372 -7.20 11.30 6.72
C PHE A 372 -6.86 11.32 5.24
N PHE A 373 -7.68 10.69 4.38
CA PHE A 373 -7.39 10.58 2.95
C PHE A 373 -7.61 11.91 2.19
N ASP A 374 -8.74 12.58 2.38
CA ASP A 374 -9.13 13.78 1.63
C ASP A 374 -8.66 15.09 2.29
N GLY A 375 -8.39 15.05 3.60
CA GLY A 375 -7.79 16.15 4.34
C GLY A 375 -6.27 16.01 4.42
N SER A 376 -5.81 15.17 5.34
CA SER A 376 -4.40 15.10 5.74
C SER A 376 -3.46 14.70 4.61
N LEU A 377 -3.66 13.55 3.96
CA LEU A 377 -2.75 13.06 2.90
C LEU A 377 -2.72 13.99 1.68
N ARG A 378 -3.87 14.55 1.30
CA ARG A 378 -3.95 15.54 0.23
C ARG A 378 -3.17 16.81 0.58
N ALA A 379 -3.20 17.25 1.84
CA ALA A 379 -2.42 18.41 2.25
C ALA A 379 -0.91 18.15 2.23
N LEU A 380 -0.46 16.93 2.54
CA LEU A 380 0.95 16.56 2.43
C LEU A 380 1.50 16.65 1.00
N ASP A 381 0.64 16.52 -0.03
CA ASP A 381 1.05 16.67 -1.44
C ASP A 381 1.60 18.06 -1.78
N GLY A 382 1.17 19.09 -1.04
CA GLY A 382 1.70 20.44 -1.17
C GLY A 382 3.08 20.66 -0.56
N MET A 383 3.61 19.67 0.17
CA MET A 383 4.90 19.76 0.85
C MET A 383 5.92 18.85 0.20
N GLN A 384 6.13 17.64 0.73
CA GLN A 384 7.03 16.63 0.16
C GLN A 384 6.26 15.46 -0.47
N GLY A 385 4.98 15.29 -0.11
CA GLY A 385 4.10 14.26 -0.65
C GLY A 385 3.41 13.43 0.43
N PRO A 386 2.37 12.66 0.04
CA PRO A 386 1.67 11.75 0.95
C PRO A 386 2.57 10.64 1.49
N ILE A 387 2.19 10.07 2.62
CA ILE A 387 2.85 8.91 3.23
C ILE A 387 2.34 7.64 2.52
N TYR A 388 3.20 6.62 2.41
CA TYR A 388 2.81 5.30 1.90
C TYR A 388 1.96 4.55 2.94
N VAL A 389 0.78 4.08 2.53
CA VAL A 389 -0.25 3.49 3.42
C VAL A 389 -0.56 2.02 3.13
N GLY A 390 0.34 1.32 2.43
CA GLY A 390 0.30 -0.14 2.33
C GLY A 390 -0.36 -0.73 1.08
N THR A 391 -1.19 0.01 0.35
CA THR A 391 -1.86 -0.45 -0.89
C THR A 391 -2.21 0.74 -1.79
N GLY A 392 -2.44 0.48 -3.08
CA GLY A 392 -2.76 1.50 -4.07
C GLY A 392 -1.63 2.50 -4.26
N CYS A 393 -0.39 2.03 -4.27
CA CYS A 393 0.79 2.89 -4.37
C CYS A 393 1.69 2.45 -5.54
N LEU A 394 1.93 3.38 -6.46
CA LEU A 394 2.80 3.18 -7.61
C LEU A 394 4.20 3.67 -7.27
N PHE A 395 5.16 2.78 -7.14
CA PHE A 395 6.57 3.05 -6.85
C PHE A 395 7.40 3.11 -8.13
N ARG A 396 8.45 3.93 -8.10
CA ARG A 396 9.58 3.83 -9.02
C ARG A 396 10.56 2.79 -8.47
N ARG A 397 10.86 1.75 -9.24
CA ARG A 397 11.65 0.58 -8.79
C ARG A 397 12.99 0.96 -8.13
N ILE A 398 13.70 1.96 -8.63
CA ILE A 398 15.00 2.39 -8.08
C ILE A 398 14.94 2.86 -6.63
N THR A 399 13.78 3.37 -6.19
CA THR A 399 13.64 3.86 -4.82
C THR A 399 13.52 2.70 -3.84
N VAL A 400 12.98 1.56 -4.31
CA VAL A 400 12.96 0.29 -3.57
C VAL A 400 14.39 -0.25 -3.42
N TYR A 401 15.22 -0.14 -4.47
CA TYR A 401 16.66 -0.44 -4.38
C TYR A 401 17.48 0.60 -3.60
N ALA A 402 16.80 1.62 -3.04
CA ALA A 402 17.38 2.64 -2.20
C ALA A 402 18.43 3.53 -2.91
N PHE A 403 18.30 3.72 -4.22
CA PHE A 403 19.05 4.77 -4.93
C PHE A 403 18.63 6.16 -4.44
N ASP A 404 19.58 7.10 -4.50
CA ASP A 404 19.34 8.50 -4.19
C ASP A 404 18.66 9.21 -5.38
N PRO A 405 17.86 10.27 -5.13
CA PRO A 405 17.21 10.99 -6.20
C PRO A 405 18.24 11.68 -7.12
N PRO A 406 17.96 11.79 -8.43
CA PRO A 406 18.88 12.43 -9.37
C PRO A 406 19.11 13.91 -9.06
N ARG A 407 18.16 14.53 -8.34
CA ARG A 407 18.22 15.91 -7.83
C ARG A 407 17.62 15.95 -6.44
N ILE A 408 18.27 16.65 -5.52
CA ILE A 408 17.71 16.92 -4.20
C ILE A 408 17.09 18.31 -4.24
N ASN A 409 15.77 18.36 -4.44
CA ASN A 409 14.98 19.58 -4.25
C ASN A 409 14.41 19.57 -2.84
N VAL A 410 15.24 19.93 -1.86
CA VAL A 410 14.69 20.26 -0.53
C VAL A 410 13.80 21.46 -0.75
N GLY A 411 12.49 21.30 -0.50
CA GLY A 411 11.55 22.41 -0.59
C GLY A 411 12.14 23.59 0.17
N GLY A 412 12.24 24.74 -0.50
CA GLY A 412 12.77 25.95 0.10
C GLY A 412 12.09 26.22 1.45
N PRO A 413 12.79 26.84 2.41
CA PRO A 413 12.25 27.03 3.75
C PRO A 413 10.91 27.76 3.68
N CYS A 414 10.00 27.40 4.59
CA CYS A 414 8.68 28.03 4.79
C CYS A 414 8.70 29.56 5.02
N PHE A 415 9.88 30.20 4.99
CA PHE A 415 10.10 31.63 5.09
C PHE A 415 11.21 32.04 4.11
N PRO A 416 10.90 32.69 2.97
CA PRO A 416 11.90 33.12 1.97
C PRO A 416 13.00 34.02 2.55
N MET A 417 12.72 34.75 3.64
CA MET A 417 13.65 35.70 4.25
C MET A 417 14.82 35.07 5.04
N LEU A 418 14.73 33.79 5.43
CA LEU A 418 15.79 33.08 6.17
C LEU A 418 16.55 32.04 5.31
N GLY A 419 16.15 31.86 4.05
CA GLY A 419 16.73 30.85 3.16
C GLY A 419 18.15 31.14 2.66
N GLY A 420 18.64 32.37 2.82
CA GLY A 420 19.96 32.79 2.37
C GLY A 420 21.13 32.14 3.12
N MET A 421 20.91 31.58 4.31
CA MET A 421 21.98 30.95 5.11
C MET A 421 22.14 29.44 4.87
N PHE A 422 21.11 28.74 4.36
CA PHE A 422 21.14 27.26 4.27
C PHE A 422 20.94 26.70 2.84
N ALA A 423 20.54 27.52 1.87
CA ALA A 423 20.39 27.08 0.48
C ALA A 423 21.55 27.58 -0.40
N LYS A 424 22.77 27.08 -0.15
CA LYS A 424 23.91 27.22 -1.07
C LYS A 424 24.41 25.85 -1.50
N THR A 425 23.57 25.08 -2.18
CA THR A 425 24.06 23.97 -3.00
C THR A 425 23.63 24.23 -4.43
N LYS A 426 24.51 24.91 -5.19
CA LYS A 426 24.38 24.97 -6.64
C LYS A 426 24.32 23.54 -7.16
N TYR A 427 23.28 23.24 -7.93
CA TYR A 427 23.19 22.02 -8.73
C TYR A 427 24.44 21.90 -9.60
N GLN A 428 25.32 20.96 -9.25
CA GLN A 428 26.31 20.42 -10.17
C GLN A 428 25.65 19.23 -10.84
N LYS A 429 25.49 19.30 -12.17
CA LYS A 429 25.14 18.14 -13.00
C LYS A 429 26.11 17.02 -12.59
N PRO A 430 25.64 15.84 -12.11
CA PRO A 430 26.56 14.79 -11.73
C PRO A 430 27.31 14.35 -12.99
N GLY A 431 28.55 14.82 -13.12
CA GLY A 431 29.56 14.12 -13.89
C GLY A 431 29.85 12.82 -13.14
N LEU A 432 30.04 11.75 -13.90
CA LEU A 432 30.31 10.37 -13.49
C LEU A 432 31.40 10.19 -12.40
N GLU A 433 32.11 11.25 -12.02
CA GLU A 433 33.29 11.23 -11.16
C GLU A 433 33.02 11.44 -9.66
N MET A 434 31.90 12.05 -9.25
CA MET A 434 31.75 12.47 -7.84
C MET A 434 31.46 11.32 -6.86
N THR A 435 31.10 10.14 -7.37
CA THR A 435 30.98 8.88 -6.60
C THR A 435 32.33 8.17 -6.40
N MET A 436 33.41 8.56 -7.09
CA MET A 436 34.73 7.91 -6.97
C MET A 436 35.53 8.33 -5.73
N ALA A 437 35.32 9.54 -5.18
CA ALA A 437 36.19 10.07 -4.13
C ALA A 437 36.09 9.30 -2.79
N LYS A 438 34.96 8.66 -2.49
CA LYS A 438 34.81 7.78 -1.31
C LYS A 438 35.09 6.30 -1.59
N ALA A 439 35.32 5.93 -2.85
CA ALA A 439 35.59 4.54 -3.28
C ALA A 439 37.09 4.22 -3.47
N LYS A 440 37.98 5.21 -3.37
CA LYS A 440 39.45 5.04 -3.55
C LYS A 440 40.16 4.20 -2.46
N ALA A 441 39.45 3.60 -1.51
CA ALA A 441 40.04 2.78 -0.45
C ALA A 441 39.81 1.26 -0.61
N ALA A 442 39.26 0.79 -1.73
CA ALA A 442 39.09 -0.66 -1.99
C ALA A 442 39.57 -1.04 -3.40
N PRO A 443 40.21 -2.21 -3.60
CA PRO A 443 40.71 -2.63 -4.90
C PRO A 443 39.53 -2.84 -5.86
N VAL A 444 39.64 -2.24 -7.04
CA VAL A 444 38.65 -2.25 -8.12
C VAL A 444 38.62 -3.63 -8.79
N PRO A 445 37.45 -4.31 -8.91
CA PRO A 445 37.22 -5.29 -9.95
C PRO A 445 36.44 -4.68 -11.13
N ALA A 446 36.87 -5.09 -12.32
CA ALA A 446 36.31 -4.96 -13.67
C ALA A 446 35.07 -4.07 -13.91
N LYS A 447 35.23 -3.12 -14.84
CA LYS A 447 34.18 -2.31 -15.46
C LYS A 447 33.04 -3.19 -16.01
N GLY A 448 31.84 -3.06 -15.45
CA GLY A 448 30.60 -3.56 -16.05
C GLY A 448 30.25 -2.77 -17.30
N LYS A 449 29.67 -3.43 -18.31
CA LYS A 449 29.38 -2.90 -19.65
C LYS A 449 28.41 -1.71 -19.73
N HIS A 450 27.82 -1.27 -18.61
CA HIS A 450 26.77 -0.26 -18.59
C HIS A 450 26.99 0.85 -17.56
N GLY A 451 28.14 1.53 -17.49
CA GLY A 451 28.30 2.85 -16.84
C GLY A 451 27.98 2.98 -15.33
N PHE A 452 27.43 1.96 -14.69
CA PHE A 452 27.18 1.84 -13.27
C PHE A 452 28.34 1.05 -12.66
N LEU A 453 28.86 1.51 -11.53
CA LEU A 453 29.79 0.72 -10.73
C LEU A 453 29.12 -0.63 -10.40
N PRO A 454 29.88 -1.76 -10.38
CA PRO A 454 29.32 -3.04 -9.98
C PRO A 454 28.67 -2.88 -8.60
N LEU A 455 27.37 -3.19 -8.53
CA LEU A 455 26.61 -3.04 -7.30
C LEU A 455 27.17 -3.99 -6.24
N PRO A 456 27.33 -3.57 -4.98
CA PRO A 456 27.91 -4.43 -3.96
C PRO A 456 27.05 -5.69 -3.76
N LYS A 457 27.58 -6.87 -4.11
CA LYS A 457 26.91 -8.16 -3.87
C LYS A 457 26.54 -8.36 -2.40
N LYS A 458 27.31 -7.76 -1.48
CA LYS A 458 27.01 -7.73 -0.04
C LYS A 458 25.69 -7.04 0.28
N THR A 459 25.26 -6.06 -0.51
CA THR A 459 24.00 -5.33 -0.30
C THR A 459 22.85 -5.99 -1.06
N TYR A 460 23.05 -6.33 -2.34
CA TYR A 460 21.96 -6.74 -3.23
C TYR A 460 21.72 -8.26 -3.28
N GLY A 461 22.71 -9.06 -2.95
CA GLY A 461 22.65 -10.52 -3.03
C GLY A 461 23.76 -11.11 -3.92
N LYS A 462 23.84 -12.44 -3.94
CA LYS A 462 24.88 -13.19 -4.65
C LYS A 462 24.56 -13.52 -6.11
N SER A 463 23.30 -13.34 -6.52
CA SER A 463 22.84 -13.63 -7.89
C SER A 463 23.36 -12.58 -8.86
N ASP A 464 24.16 -13.01 -9.84
CA ASP A 464 24.73 -12.13 -10.86
C ASP A 464 23.66 -11.69 -11.86
N ALA A 465 22.78 -12.60 -12.28
CA ALA A 465 21.64 -12.28 -13.13
C ALA A 465 20.75 -11.19 -12.52
N PHE A 466 20.44 -11.30 -11.23
CA PHE A 466 19.66 -10.28 -10.53
C PHE A 466 20.42 -8.95 -10.42
N VAL A 467 21.68 -8.98 -9.99
CA VAL A 467 22.48 -7.76 -9.82
C VAL A 467 22.68 -7.01 -11.14
N ASP A 468 22.88 -7.74 -12.24
CA ASP A 468 23.05 -7.18 -13.58
C ASP A 468 21.73 -6.64 -14.17
N SER A 469 20.58 -7.15 -13.72
CA SER A 469 19.25 -6.63 -14.11
C SER A 469 18.96 -5.24 -13.52
N ILE A 470 19.51 -4.91 -12.35
CA ILE A 470 19.19 -3.67 -11.62
C ILE A 470 19.54 -2.42 -12.43
N PRO A 471 20.77 -2.24 -12.97
CA PRO A 471 21.13 -1.07 -13.78
C PRO A 471 20.21 -0.80 -14.97
N LEU A 472 19.64 -1.84 -15.59
CA LEU A 472 18.78 -1.72 -16.78
C LEU A 472 17.48 -0.99 -16.45
N ALA A 473 16.82 -1.39 -15.37
CA ALA A 473 15.63 -0.71 -14.86
C ALA A 473 15.96 0.55 -14.04
N SER A 474 17.23 0.75 -13.67
CA SER A 474 17.66 1.84 -12.79
C SER A 474 18.07 3.13 -13.47
N HIS A 475 17.81 3.26 -14.78
CA HIS A 475 18.11 4.50 -15.47
C HIS A 475 17.24 5.66 -14.92
N PRO A 476 17.85 6.81 -14.52
CA PRO A 476 17.09 7.93 -13.92
C PRO A 476 16.01 8.49 -14.85
N SER A 477 16.26 8.46 -16.15
CA SER A 477 15.24 8.74 -17.17
C SER A 477 14.31 7.53 -17.33
N PRO A 478 13.01 7.66 -17.03
CA PRO A 478 12.06 6.57 -17.20
C PRO A 478 11.93 6.15 -18.68
N TYR A 479 12.26 7.03 -19.62
CA TYR A 479 12.24 6.75 -21.05
C TYR A 479 13.34 5.76 -21.45
N VAL A 480 14.54 5.93 -20.89
CA VAL A 480 15.67 5.03 -21.18
C VAL A 480 15.54 3.73 -20.41
N ALA A 481 15.02 3.76 -19.18
CA ALA A 481 14.69 2.54 -18.45
C ALA A 481 13.64 1.71 -19.21
N ALA A 482 12.60 2.35 -19.75
CA ALA A 482 11.58 1.70 -20.59
C ALA A 482 12.17 1.14 -21.90
N TYR A 483 13.11 1.85 -22.52
CA TYR A 483 13.82 1.36 -23.72
C TYR A 483 14.70 0.15 -23.41
N ASN A 484 15.48 0.20 -22.32
CA ASN A 484 16.39 -0.88 -21.92
C ASN A 484 15.66 -2.15 -21.45
N THR A 485 14.40 -2.01 -21.03
CA THR A 485 13.53 -3.11 -20.59
C THR A 485 12.53 -3.50 -21.67
N ALA A 486 12.67 -2.96 -22.89
CA ALA A 486 11.79 -3.28 -24.01
C ALA A 486 12.16 -4.58 -24.73
N GLU A 487 13.37 -5.12 -24.52
CA GLU A 487 13.69 -6.49 -24.92
C GLU A 487 12.91 -7.45 -24.01
N GLY A 488 12.10 -8.31 -24.62
CA GLY A 488 10.96 -8.97 -23.99
C GLY A 488 11.28 -9.84 -22.76
N ILE A 489 10.20 -10.18 -22.04
CA ILE A 489 10.20 -11.08 -20.88
C ILE A 489 10.82 -12.42 -21.27
N VAL A 490 11.89 -12.82 -20.58
CA VAL A 490 12.55 -14.11 -20.78
C VAL A 490 11.93 -15.12 -19.80
N THR A 491 11.12 -16.03 -20.33
CA THR A 491 10.53 -17.16 -19.56
C THR A 491 11.24 -18.48 -19.92
N ASP A 492 12.56 -18.45 -20.08
CA ASP A 492 13.33 -19.67 -20.26
C ASP A 492 13.49 -20.40 -18.92
N GLU A 493 13.78 -21.70 -18.99
CA GLU A 493 13.89 -22.55 -17.81
C GLU A 493 14.98 -22.05 -16.84
N ALA A 494 16.07 -21.48 -17.36
CA ALA A 494 17.14 -20.91 -16.56
C ALA A 494 16.70 -19.64 -15.80
N THR A 495 15.99 -18.70 -16.43
CA THR A 495 15.47 -17.52 -15.74
C THR A 495 14.42 -17.91 -14.70
N MET A 496 13.58 -18.91 -14.98
CA MET A 496 12.61 -19.41 -14.01
C MET A 496 13.28 -20.06 -12.79
N ALA A 497 14.31 -20.89 -13.01
CA ALA A 497 15.10 -21.48 -11.92
C ALA A 497 15.81 -20.41 -11.08
N GLU A 498 16.35 -19.38 -11.73
CA GLU A 498 16.99 -18.27 -11.03
C GLU A 498 15.96 -17.38 -10.29
N ALA A 499 14.76 -17.20 -10.86
CA ALA A 499 13.65 -16.52 -10.19
C ALA A 499 13.24 -17.26 -8.90
N VAL A 500 13.21 -18.58 -8.90
CA VAL A 500 13.01 -19.38 -7.68
C VAL A 500 14.17 -19.17 -6.70
N ASN A 501 15.42 -19.23 -7.17
CA ASN A 501 16.62 -19.04 -6.34
C ASN A 501 16.64 -17.68 -5.62
N VAL A 502 16.28 -16.58 -6.29
CA VAL A 502 16.23 -15.26 -5.64
C VAL A 502 15.09 -15.08 -4.64
N THR A 503 14.08 -15.97 -4.66
CA THR A 503 12.99 -16.00 -3.66
C THR A 503 13.29 -16.91 -2.46
N ALA A 504 14.46 -17.55 -2.44
CA ALA A 504 14.90 -18.43 -1.36
C ALA A 504 15.00 -17.71 -0.01
N ALA A 505 14.68 -18.43 1.08
CA ALA A 505 14.72 -17.88 2.44
C ALA A 505 16.15 -17.46 2.83
N ALA A 506 17.15 -18.18 2.33
CA ALA A 506 18.55 -17.89 2.60
C ALA A 506 19.11 -16.70 1.79
N PHE A 507 18.42 -16.24 0.74
CA PHE A 507 18.92 -15.21 -0.18
C PHE A 507 19.23 -13.91 0.55
N GLU A 508 18.39 -13.54 1.51
CA GLU A 508 18.48 -12.27 2.23
C GLU A 508 19.53 -12.29 3.36
N LYS A 509 20.07 -13.47 3.69
CA LYS A 509 21.01 -13.65 4.80
C LYS A 509 22.32 -12.92 4.52
N LYS A 510 22.71 -12.03 5.44
CA LYS A 510 23.89 -11.16 5.33
C LYS A 510 23.85 -10.21 4.12
N THR A 511 22.65 -9.87 3.64
CA THR A 511 22.43 -8.85 2.61
C THR A 511 21.86 -7.55 3.21
N GLY A 512 21.67 -6.53 2.38
CA GLY A 512 21.00 -5.28 2.74
C GLY A 512 19.48 -5.35 2.69
N TRP A 513 18.87 -6.46 2.23
CA TRP A 513 17.41 -6.57 2.09
C TRP A 513 16.69 -6.39 3.42
N GLY A 514 15.65 -5.54 3.41
CA GLY A 514 14.86 -5.12 4.56
C GLY A 514 15.55 -4.19 5.55
N LYS A 515 16.90 -4.12 5.53
CA LYS A 515 17.70 -3.27 6.41
C LYS A 515 18.15 -1.98 5.75
N GLU A 516 18.60 -2.05 4.51
CA GLU A 516 19.14 -0.93 3.71
C GLU A 516 18.31 -0.70 2.43
N ILE A 517 17.85 -1.78 1.81
CA ILE A 517 17.07 -1.80 0.57
C ILE A 517 15.76 -2.56 0.74
N GLY A 518 14.77 -2.30 -0.11
CA GLY A 518 13.47 -2.95 -0.08
C GLY A 518 12.49 -2.34 0.93
N TRP A 519 11.37 -3.04 1.12
CA TRP A 519 10.44 -2.81 2.23
C TRP A 519 11.10 -3.18 3.55
N VAL A 520 10.91 -2.32 4.55
CA VAL A 520 11.63 -2.39 5.83
C VAL A 520 11.16 -3.57 6.70
N TYR A 521 12.11 -4.26 7.32
CA TYR A 521 11.86 -5.39 8.22
C TYR A 521 11.73 -4.98 9.69
N ASP A 522 11.31 -5.96 10.50
CA ASP A 522 11.26 -5.87 11.96
C ASP A 522 10.35 -4.75 12.50
N THR A 523 9.28 -4.43 11.76
CA THR A 523 8.21 -3.51 12.18
C THR A 523 6.84 -4.03 11.77
N VAL A 524 5.80 -3.68 12.54
CA VAL A 524 4.40 -4.00 12.20
C VAL A 524 3.82 -3.10 11.12
N THR A 525 4.36 -1.89 10.96
CA THR A 525 3.92 -0.89 9.98
C THR A 525 5.05 -0.60 9.01
N GLU A 526 5.40 -1.60 8.20
CA GLU A 526 6.47 -1.50 7.20
C GLU A 526 6.19 -0.43 6.14
N ASP A 527 4.91 -0.13 5.91
CA ASP A 527 4.43 0.84 4.94
C ASP A 527 4.92 2.25 5.25
N VAL A 528 4.53 2.80 6.40
CA VAL A 528 4.86 4.17 6.81
C VAL A 528 6.38 4.36 6.87
N VAL A 529 7.10 3.39 7.43
CA VAL A 529 8.57 3.50 7.55
C VAL A 529 9.28 3.38 6.21
N THR A 530 8.77 2.58 5.27
CA THR A 530 9.35 2.46 3.92
C THR A 530 9.19 3.79 3.17
N GLY A 531 8.01 4.40 3.23
CA GLY A 531 7.79 5.74 2.67
C GLY A 531 8.66 6.83 3.33
N TYR A 532 8.76 6.80 4.67
CA TYR A 532 9.62 7.69 5.44
C TYR A 532 11.10 7.59 5.01
N ARG A 533 11.62 6.37 4.83
CA ARG A 533 13.00 6.14 4.37
C ARG A 533 13.28 6.73 3.00
N MET A 534 12.30 6.69 2.09
CA MET A 534 12.43 7.36 0.80
C MET A 534 12.45 8.89 0.98
N HIS A 535 11.57 9.45 1.80
CA HIS A 535 11.50 10.90 2.04
C HIS A 535 12.75 11.47 2.72
N ILE A 536 13.37 10.78 3.68
CA ILE A 536 14.62 11.26 4.31
C ILE A 536 15.83 11.24 3.36
N LYS A 537 15.75 10.50 2.25
CA LYS A 537 16.74 10.55 1.15
C LYS A 537 16.50 11.72 0.19
N GLY A 538 15.43 12.50 0.40
CA GLY A 538 15.07 13.64 -0.44
C GLY A 538 14.12 13.30 -1.59
N TRP A 539 13.64 12.06 -1.67
CA TRP A 539 12.57 11.72 -2.61
C TRP A 539 11.26 12.41 -2.24
N ARG A 540 10.44 12.69 -3.25
CA ARG A 540 9.08 13.21 -3.11
C ARG A 540 8.06 12.12 -3.42
N SER A 541 6.85 12.28 -2.93
CA SER A 541 5.70 11.47 -3.37
C SER A 541 4.59 12.36 -3.92
N ARG A 542 3.64 11.76 -4.63
CA ARG A 542 2.48 12.46 -5.18
C ARG A 542 1.18 11.82 -4.75
N TYR A 543 0.13 12.62 -4.60
CA TYR A 543 -1.21 12.14 -4.31
C TYR A 543 -2.08 12.18 -5.57
N CYS A 544 -2.60 11.03 -5.99
CA CYS A 544 -3.45 10.89 -7.18
C CYS A 544 -4.89 10.59 -6.74
N SER A 545 -5.76 11.59 -6.81
CA SER A 545 -7.19 11.42 -6.56
C SER A 545 -7.95 11.63 -7.87
N ILE A 546 -8.59 10.57 -8.36
CA ILE A 546 -9.40 10.56 -9.58
C ILE A 546 -10.83 10.11 -9.25
N TYR A 547 -11.77 10.52 -10.10
CA TYR A 547 -13.18 10.13 -10.03
C TYR A 547 -13.63 9.52 -11.37
N PRO A 548 -14.33 8.37 -11.39
CA PRO A 548 -14.58 7.45 -10.27
C PRO A 548 -13.28 6.98 -9.59
N HIS A 549 -13.37 6.55 -8.33
CA HIS A 549 -12.19 6.19 -7.53
C HIS A 549 -11.35 5.09 -8.20
N ALA A 550 -10.03 5.18 -8.09
CA ALA A 550 -9.10 4.27 -8.76
C ALA A 550 -9.23 2.83 -8.27
N PHE A 551 -9.13 2.65 -6.95
CA PHE A 551 -9.14 1.35 -6.29
C PHE A 551 -10.22 1.35 -5.22
N ILE A 552 -10.92 0.22 -5.10
CA ILE A 552 -11.89 -0.04 -4.03
C ILE A 552 -11.51 -1.37 -3.40
N GLY A 553 -11.58 -1.46 -2.08
CA GLY A 553 -11.46 -2.73 -1.37
C GLY A 553 -12.55 -2.94 -0.33
N THR A 554 -12.44 -4.01 0.45
CA THR A 554 -13.45 -4.36 1.46
C THR A 554 -13.09 -3.80 2.84
N ALA A 555 -14.03 -3.15 3.51
CA ALA A 555 -13.84 -2.71 4.90
C ALA A 555 -14.17 -3.81 5.92
N PRO A 556 -13.53 -3.82 7.11
CA PRO A 556 -13.98 -4.64 8.23
C PRO A 556 -15.40 -4.27 8.65
N ILE A 557 -16.29 -5.26 8.72
CA ILE A 557 -17.72 -5.03 9.04
C ILE A 557 -18.00 -5.01 10.54
N ASN A 558 -17.09 -5.51 11.38
CA ASN A 558 -17.28 -5.59 12.83
C ASN A 558 -16.29 -4.69 13.60
N LEU A 559 -16.73 -4.20 14.77
CA LEU A 559 -15.95 -3.31 15.62
C LEU A 559 -14.66 -3.97 16.13
N THR A 560 -14.71 -5.26 16.43
CA THR A 560 -13.58 -6.02 16.98
C THR A 560 -12.39 -6.04 16.02
N GLU A 561 -12.63 -6.39 14.76
CA GLU A 561 -11.60 -6.37 13.70
C GLU A 561 -11.09 -4.96 13.45
N ARG A 562 -11.98 -3.98 13.45
CA ARG A 562 -11.61 -2.58 13.30
C ARG A 562 -10.70 -2.10 14.44
N LEU A 563 -11.02 -2.43 15.70
CA LEU A 563 -10.17 -2.10 16.85
C LEU A 563 -8.83 -2.84 16.81
N PHE A 564 -8.81 -4.12 16.41
CA PHE A 564 -7.54 -4.84 16.20
C PHE A 564 -6.69 -4.19 15.10
N GLN A 565 -7.30 -3.73 14.02
CA GLN A 565 -6.58 -3.02 12.95
C GLN A 565 -5.96 -1.72 13.48
N VAL A 566 -6.72 -0.92 14.23
CA VAL A 566 -6.24 0.34 14.82
C VAL A 566 -5.16 0.11 15.89
N LEU A 567 -5.29 -0.96 16.68
CA LEU A 567 -4.27 -1.40 17.63
C LEU A 567 -2.93 -1.65 16.92
N ARG A 568 -2.93 -2.37 15.79
CA ARG A 568 -1.71 -2.62 14.99
C ARG A 568 -1.06 -1.34 14.51
N TRP A 569 -1.85 -0.45 13.94
CA TRP A 569 -1.36 0.82 13.42
C TRP A 569 -0.73 1.64 14.54
N SER A 570 -1.34 1.64 15.72
CA SER A 570 -0.86 2.37 16.90
C SER A 570 0.43 1.76 17.44
N THR A 571 0.50 0.43 17.57
CA THR A 571 1.69 -0.29 18.01
C THR A 571 2.85 -0.04 17.04
N GLY A 572 2.64 -0.19 15.73
CA GLY A 572 3.68 0.06 14.73
C GLY A 572 4.13 1.53 14.70
N SER A 573 3.21 2.49 14.87
CA SER A 573 3.54 3.91 14.96
C SER A 573 4.50 4.22 16.11
N LEU A 574 4.25 3.63 17.29
CA LEU A 574 5.12 3.76 18.46
C LEU A 574 6.43 2.99 18.29
N GLU A 575 6.42 1.82 17.65
CA GLU A 575 7.65 1.09 17.32
C GLU A 575 8.56 1.96 16.43
N ILE A 576 8.01 2.65 15.44
CA ILE A 576 8.77 3.60 14.61
C ILE A 576 9.36 4.70 15.49
N PHE A 577 8.57 5.28 16.40
CA PHE A 577 9.04 6.33 17.32
C PHE A 577 10.23 5.87 18.18
N PHE A 578 10.20 4.66 18.73
CA PHE A 578 11.28 4.12 19.55
C PHE A 578 12.40 3.44 18.75
N SER A 579 12.28 3.36 17.43
CA SER A 579 13.29 2.76 16.56
C SER A 579 14.36 3.77 16.09
N LYS A 580 15.35 3.27 15.36
CA LYS A 580 16.33 4.09 14.63
C LYS A 580 15.69 5.00 13.57
N ASN A 581 14.45 4.72 13.16
CA ASN A 581 13.72 5.50 12.17
C ASN A 581 12.88 6.64 12.79
N ASN A 582 13.22 7.09 14.00
CA ASN A 582 12.50 8.18 14.66
C ASN A 582 12.55 9.49 13.82
N PRO A 583 11.38 10.08 13.48
CA PRO A 583 11.29 11.33 12.72
C PRO A 583 12.00 12.54 13.33
N LEU A 584 12.19 12.58 14.65
CA LEU A 584 12.90 13.65 15.36
C LEU A 584 14.34 13.78 14.85
N PHE A 585 15.01 12.65 14.58
CA PHE A 585 16.40 12.59 14.13
C PHE A 585 16.54 12.39 12.61
N GLY A 586 15.46 12.59 11.85
CA GLY A 586 15.47 12.46 10.40
C GLY A 586 16.44 13.41 9.69
N SER A 587 16.79 13.07 8.45
CA SER A 587 17.70 13.84 7.59
C SER A 587 17.24 15.29 7.34
N THR A 588 18.18 16.19 7.04
CA THR A 588 17.90 17.58 6.62
C THR A 588 17.17 17.67 5.28
N TYR A 589 17.13 16.59 4.49
CA TYR A 589 16.36 16.52 3.24
C TYR A 589 14.84 16.37 3.46
N LEU A 590 14.41 16.05 4.67
CA LEU A 590 13.00 15.97 5.03
C LEU A 590 12.45 17.39 5.28
N HIS A 591 11.43 17.78 4.53
CA HIS A 591 10.80 19.09 4.69
C HIS A 591 10.33 19.31 6.14
N PRO A 592 10.53 20.49 6.77
CA PRO A 592 10.21 20.69 8.19
C PRO A 592 8.77 20.35 8.56
N LEU A 593 7.80 20.77 7.75
CA LEU A 593 6.39 20.43 7.99
C LEU A 593 6.07 18.94 7.69
N GLN A 594 6.84 18.29 6.80
CA GLN A 594 6.73 16.84 6.59
C GLN A 594 7.27 16.08 7.81
N ARG A 595 8.35 16.58 8.43
CA ARG A 595 8.86 16.05 9.70
C ARG A 595 7.80 16.13 10.79
N ILE A 596 7.12 17.28 10.90
CA ILE A 596 6.02 17.46 11.85
C ILE A 596 4.90 16.43 11.58
N ALA A 597 4.54 16.19 10.31
CA ALA A 597 3.56 15.17 9.96
C ALA A 597 3.97 13.76 10.41
N TYR A 598 5.24 13.38 10.20
CA TYR A 598 5.77 12.10 10.66
C TYR A 598 5.89 12.01 12.19
N ILE A 599 6.21 13.10 12.88
CA ILE A 599 6.17 13.14 14.35
C ILE A 599 4.73 12.93 14.82
N ASN A 600 3.75 13.59 14.21
CA ASN A 600 2.33 13.42 14.55
C ASN A 600 1.88 11.95 14.39
N ILE A 601 2.17 11.35 13.23
CA ILE A 601 1.74 9.97 12.95
C ILE A 601 2.43 8.93 13.83
N THR A 602 3.61 9.23 14.38
CA THR A 602 4.33 8.29 15.28
C THR A 602 4.00 8.52 16.75
N THR A 603 3.47 9.68 17.14
CA THR A 603 3.22 10.04 18.54
C THR A 603 1.74 10.15 18.92
N TYR A 604 0.80 10.12 17.96
CA TYR A 604 -0.63 10.21 18.26
C TYR A 604 -1.14 9.23 19.33
N PRO A 605 -0.64 7.97 19.45
CA PRO A 605 -1.16 7.03 20.45
C PRO A 605 -0.92 7.48 21.89
N PHE A 606 0.12 8.29 22.15
CA PHE A 606 0.37 8.83 23.50
C PHE A 606 -0.76 9.71 24.01
N THR A 607 -1.60 10.24 23.12
CA THR A 607 -2.80 11.00 23.48
C THR A 607 -3.76 10.21 24.36
N ALA A 608 -3.74 8.87 24.29
CA ALA A 608 -4.53 7.99 25.16
C ALA A 608 -4.24 8.22 26.64
N ILE A 609 -2.97 8.40 27.03
CA ILE A 609 -2.57 8.61 28.42
C ILE A 609 -3.25 9.86 28.96
N PHE A 610 -3.12 10.97 28.23
CA PHE A 610 -3.68 12.26 28.63
C PHE A 610 -5.22 12.26 28.60
N LEU A 611 -5.83 11.59 27.61
CA LEU A 611 -7.27 11.53 27.46
C LEU A 611 -7.95 10.78 28.62
N ILE A 612 -7.38 9.68 29.09
CA ILE A 612 -7.94 8.93 30.23
C ILE A 612 -7.95 9.77 31.50
N PHE A 613 -6.84 10.43 31.82
CA PHE A 613 -6.80 11.27 33.00
C PHE A 613 -7.71 12.50 32.83
N TYR A 614 -7.73 13.12 31.66
CA TYR A 614 -8.54 14.31 31.42
C TYR A 614 -10.05 14.03 31.47
N THR A 615 -10.50 12.88 30.96
CA THR A 615 -11.93 12.50 30.95
C THR A 615 -12.47 12.14 32.33
N THR A 616 -11.62 11.79 33.29
CA THR A 616 -12.04 11.55 34.68
C THR A 616 -12.19 12.84 35.50
N VAL A 617 -11.60 13.95 35.05
CA VAL A 617 -11.62 15.23 35.78
C VAL A 617 -13.04 15.73 36.11
N PRO A 618 -14.03 15.73 35.19
CA PRO A 618 -15.39 16.16 35.53
C PRO A 618 -16.05 15.29 36.59
N ALA A 619 -15.91 13.95 36.48
CA ALA A 619 -16.48 13.02 37.44
C ALA A 619 -15.85 13.16 38.83
N LEU A 620 -14.52 13.30 38.89
CA LEU A 620 -13.79 13.53 40.13
C LEU A 620 -14.15 14.88 40.76
N SER A 621 -14.35 15.92 39.94
CA SER A 621 -14.80 17.22 40.44
C SER A 621 -16.19 17.13 41.07
N PHE A 622 -17.10 16.37 40.44
CA PHE A 622 -18.46 16.14 40.94
C PHE A 622 -18.46 15.36 42.27
N VAL A 623 -17.65 14.30 42.38
CA VAL A 623 -17.60 13.45 43.58
C VAL A 623 -16.90 14.15 44.75
N THR A 624 -15.81 14.87 44.48
CA THR A 624 -15.00 15.50 45.54
C THR A 624 -15.50 16.89 45.93
N GLY A 625 -16.38 17.51 45.14
CA GLY A 625 -16.79 18.91 45.29
C GLY A 625 -15.69 19.93 44.99
N HIS A 626 -14.50 19.48 44.56
CA HIS A 626 -13.38 20.35 44.22
C HIS A 626 -13.37 20.62 42.71
N PHE A 627 -13.13 21.87 42.33
CA PHE A 627 -13.13 22.28 40.92
C PHE A 627 -11.75 22.71 40.44
N ILE A 628 -11.49 22.53 39.15
CA ILE A 628 -10.25 22.97 38.49
C ILE A 628 -10.05 24.50 38.61
N VAL A 629 -11.15 25.25 38.50
CA VAL A 629 -11.22 26.71 38.64
C VAL A 629 -12.39 27.01 39.57
N GLN A 630 -12.12 27.46 40.79
CA GLN A 630 -13.19 27.80 41.75
C GLN A 630 -13.92 29.10 41.38
N ARG A 631 -13.19 30.12 40.91
CA ARG A 631 -13.72 31.44 40.58
C ARG A 631 -13.20 31.92 39.22
N PRO A 632 -13.88 31.57 38.12
CA PRO A 632 -13.46 32.01 36.79
C PRO A 632 -13.63 33.54 36.66
N THR A 633 -12.60 34.19 36.11
CA THR A 633 -12.63 35.64 35.83
C THR A 633 -13.26 35.93 34.48
N THR A 634 -13.66 37.17 34.20
CA THR A 634 -14.11 37.58 32.87
C THR A 634 -13.10 37.24 31.78
N MET A 635 -11.80 37.42 32.04
CA MET A 635 -10.73 37.11 31.09
C MET A 635 -10.64 35.62 30.77
N PHE A 636 -10.91 34.73 31.74
CA PHE A 636 -10.97 33.29 31.49
C PHE A 636 -12.04 32.95 30.44
N TYR A 637 -13.25 33.50 30.59
CA TYR A 637 -14.34 33.27 29.66
C TYR A 637 -14.05 33.84 28.27
N VAL A 638 -13.41 35.01 28.20
CA VAL A 638 -13.01 35.61 26.92
C VAL A 638 -12.00 34.73 26.20
N TYR A 639 -10.92 34.31 26.87
CA TYR A 639 -9.91 33.43 26.25
C TYR A 639 -10.50 32.08 25.83
N LEU A 640 -11.29 31.46 26.69
CA LEU A 640 -11.98 30.21 26.38
C LEU A 640 -12.93 30.37 25.20
N GLY A 641 -13.72 31.44 25.17
CA GLY A 641 -14.63 31.76 24.08
C GLY A 641 -13.91 31.91 22.74
N ILE A 642 -12.78 32.62 22.71
CA ILE A 642 -11.97 32.78 21.48
C ILE A 642 -11.38 31.42 21.04
N VAL A 643 -10.87 30.61 21.98
CA VAL A 643 -10.34 29.27 21.67
C VAL A 643 -11.45 28.37 21.10
N LEU A 644 -12.65 28.36 21.67
CA LEU A 644 -13.76 27.56 21.17
C LEU A 644 -14.29 28.07 19.82
N ALA A 645 -14.49 29.37 19.67
CA ALA A 645 -14.95 29.96 18.42
C ALA A 645 -13.96 29.69 17.28
N THR A 646 -12.66 29.89 17.52
CA THR A 646 -11.64 29.58 16.52
C THR A 646 -11.53 28.09 16.20
N LEU A 647 -11.79 27.19 17.16
CA LEU A 647 -11.85 25.73 16.89
C LEU A 647 -12.93 25.43 15.86
N LEU A 648 -14.14 25.92 16.13
CA LEU A 648 -15.32 25.66 15.31
C LEU A 648 -15.14 26.23 13.90
N ILE A 649 -14.65 27.46 13.78
CA ILE A 649 -14.40 28.08 12.47
C ILE A 649 -13.35 27.30 11.69
N ILE A 650 -12.25 26.87 12.34
CA ILE A 650 -11.21 26.06 11.67
C ILE A 650 -11.78 24.70 11.23
N ALA A 651 -12.56 24.04 12.07
CA ALA A 651 -13.20 22.76 11.73
C ALA A 651 -14.15 22.90 10.53
N VAL A 652 -14.98 23.95 10.50
CA VAL A 652 -15.89 24.22 9.35
C VAL A 652 -15.10 24.51 8.08
N LEU A 653 -14.01 25.27 8.16
CA LEU A 653 -13.12 25.49 7.02
C LEU A 653 -12.50 24.18 6.55
N GLU A 654 -12.03 23.33 7.47
CA GLU A 654 -11.47 22.02 7.19
C GLU A 654 -12.44 21.13 6.45
N VAL A 655 -13.67 21.00 6.97
CA VAL A 655 -14.76 20.26 6.31
C VAL A 655 -15.00 20.76 4.88
N LYS A 656 -15.07 22.09 4.72
CA LYS A 656 -15.36 22.72 3.41
C LYS A 656 -14.26 22.48 2.39
N TRP A 657 -12.99 22.70 2.72
CA TRP A 657 -11.90 22.50 1.75
C TRP A 657 -11.58 21.02 1.54
N ALA A 658 -11.77 20.18 2.56
CA ALA A 658 -11.63 18.72 2.49
C ALA A 658 -12.67 18.07 1.57
N GLY A 659 -13.84 18.68 1.37
CA GLY A 659 -14.94 18.08 0.60
C GLY A 659 -15.59 16.91 1.35
N VAL A 660 -15.58 16.98 2.68
CA VAL A 660 -16.20 16.00 3.58
C VAL A 660 -17.43 16.64 4.22
N THR A 661 -18.29 15.83 4.81
CA THR A 661 -19.47 16.29 5.54
C THR A 661 -19.12 16.57 7.00
N VAL A 662 -19.91 17.43 7.65
CA VAL A 662 -19.79 17.67 9.09
C VAL A 662 -20.04 16.38 9.89
N PHE A 663 -20.94 15.53 9.40
CA PHE A 663 -21.23 14.23 10.01
C PHE A 663 -20.01 13.30 9.98
N GLU A 664 -19.33 13.16 8.83
CA GLU A 664 -18.10 12.36 8.71
C GLU A 664 -17.00 12.90 9.65
N TRP A 665 -16.86 14.22 9.75
CA TRP A 665 -15.89 14.85 10.67
C TRP A 665 -16.18 14.53 12.13
N PHE A 666 -17.45 14.67 12.54
CA PHE A 666 -17.86 14.36 13.91
C PHE A 666 -17.74 12.87 14.23
N ARG A 667 -18.16 12.00 13.30
CA ARG A 667 -18.05 10.54 13.42
C ARG A 667 -16.60 10.09 13.57
N ASN A 668 -15.69 10.67 12.78
CA ASN A 668 -14.26 10.43 12.92
C ASN A 668 -13.74 10.86 14.31
N GLY A 669 -14.21 11.99 14.84
CA GLY A 669 -13.89 12.45 16.19
C GLY A 669 -14.37 11.49 17.28
N GLN A 670 -15.60 10.97 17.17
CA GLN A 670 -16.13 9.98 18.11
C GLN A 670 -15.31 8.68 18.08
N PHE A 671 -15.03 8.17 16.88
CA PHE A 671 -14.24 6.95 16.74
C PHE A 671 -12.80 7.15 17.26
N TRP A 672 -12.20 8.32 17.04
CA TRP A 672 -10.90 8.67 17.61
C TRP A 672 -10.90 8.63 19.15
N MET A 673 -11.97 9.10 19.81
CA MET A 673 -12.10 8.98 21.27
C MET A 673 -12.22 7.51 21.71
N THR A 674 -13.06 6.71 21.04
CA THR A 674 -13.22 5.28 21.33
C THR A 674 -11.91 4.52 21.17
N ALA A 675 -11.18 4.75 20.08
CA ALA A 675 -9.88 4.14 19.82
C ALA A 675 -8.82 4.58 20.85
N SER A 676 -8.84 5.87 21.24
CA SER A 676 -7.90 6.42 22.23
C SER A 676 -8.07 5.78 23.61
N MET A 677 -9.31 5.58 24.05
CA MET A 677 -9.63 4.98 25.34
C MET A 677 -9.47 3.44 25.39
N SER A 678 -9.17 2.81 24.25
CA SER A 678 -9.05 1.34 24.13
C SER A 678 -7.75 0.93 23.42
N ALA A 679 -7.77 0.86 22.09
CA ALA A 679 -6.66 0.37 21.27
C ALA A 679 -5.36 1.16 21.46
N TYR A 680 -5.41 2.50 21.54
CA TYR A 680 -4.19 3.32 21.69
C TYR A 680 -3.56 3.10 23.07
N LEU A 681 -4.37 3.06 24.13
CA LEU A 681 -3.88 2.77 25.47
C LEU A 681 -3.20 1.41 25.52
N GLN A 682 -3.83 0.39 24.95
CA GLN A 682 -3.26 -0.95 24.88
C GLN A 682 -1.95 -0.97 24.10
N ALA A 683 -1.87 -0.28 22.95
CA ALA A 683 -0.63 -0.15 22.17
C ALA A 683 0.49 0.51 22.98
N VAL A 684 0.19 1.61 23.67
CA VAL A 684 1.16 2.33 24.53
C VAL A 684 1.70 1.39 25.61
N CYS A 685 0.82 0.69 26.33
CA CYS A 685 1.24 -0.28 27.35
C CYS A 685 2.11 -1.39 26.76
N GLN A 686 1.71 -1.97 25.62
CA GLN A 686 2.47 -3.03 24.95
C GLN A 686 3.87 -2.58 24.53
N VAL A 687 3.99 -1.41 23.91
CA VAL A 687 5.28 -0.90 23.44
C VAL A 687 6.16 -0.46 24.59
N LEU A 688 5.62 0.16 25.64
CA LEU A 688 6.40 0.47 26.84
C LEU A 688 6.95 -0.79 27.50
N ILE A 689 6.15 -1.85 27.62
CA ILE A 689 6.62 -3.15 28.11
C ILE A 689 7.73 -3.70 27.21
N LYS A 690 7.57 -3.65 25.89
CA LYS A 690 8.60 -4.11 24.94
C LYS A 690 9.89 -3.30 25.06
N VAL A 691 9.80 -1.98 25.20
CA VAL A 691 10.96 -1.10 25.33
C VAL A 691 11.69 -1.31 26.66
N ILE A 692 10.94 -1.48 27.76
CA ILE A 692 11.50 -1.66 29.11
C ILE A 692 12.05 -3.07 29.32
N PHE A 693 11.32 -4.10 28.87
CA PHE A 693 11.62 -5.50 29.16
C PHE A 693 12.19 -6.31 27.97
N GLN A 694 12.38 -5.69 26.80
CA GLN A 694 12.90 -6.33 25.57
C GLN A 694 12.16 -7.61 25.15
N LYS A 695 10.86 -7.73 25.46
CA LYS A 695 10.02 -8.87 25.06
C LYS A 695 9.35 -8.65 23.71
N ASP A 696 9.36 -9.68 22.86
CA ASP A 696 8.64 -9.67 21.58
C ASP A 696 7.12 -9.80 21.76
N ILE A 697 6.37 -9.05 20.96
CA ILE A 697 4.89 -9.05 20.98
C ILE A 697 4.41 -9.96 19.84
N SER A 698 3.64 -11.00 20.17
CA SER A 698 2.97 -11.84 19.16
C SER A 698 1.74 -11.12 18.59
N PHE A 699 1.47 -11.34 17.30
CA PHE A 699 0.47 -10.59 16.55
C PHE A 699 -0.56 -11.52 15.86
N LYS A 700 -1.85 -11.09 15.83
CA LYS A 700 -2.98 -11.83 15.23
C LYS A 700 -3.53 -11.09 13.99
N LEU A 701 -3.45 -11.70 12.80
CA LEU A 701 -4.04 -11.14 11.56
C LEU A 701 -5.52 -10.81 11.75
N THR A 702 -5.95 -9.66 11.21
CA THR A 702 -7.38 -9.33 11.10
C THR A 702 -8.01 -10.24 10.04
N SER A 703 -9.11 -10.91 10.38
CA SER A 703 -9.89 -11.68 9.41
C SER A 703 -10.51 -10.73 8.39
N LYS A 704 -10.59 -11.14 7.12
CA LYS A 704 -11.35 -10.42 6.08
C LYS A 704 -12.62 -11.17 5.66
N LEU A 705 -12.95 -12.26 6.35
CA LEU A 705 -14.18 -12.99 6.12
C LEU A 705 -15.37 -12.17 6.63
N PRO A 706 -16.51 -12.15 5.91
CA PRO A 706 -17.78 -11.78 6.51
C PRO A 706 -18.00 -12.69 7.72
N ALA A 707 -18.42 -12.14 8.85
CA ALA A 707 -18.93 -12.97 9.94
C ALA A 707 -20.14 -13.72 9.38
N GLY A 708 -20.01 -15.05 9.23
CA GLY A 708 -21.16 -15.91 8.95
C GLY A 708 -22.13 -15.83 10.13
N ASP A 709 -23.42 -15.85 9.81
CA ASP A 709 -24.53 -15.93 10.77
C ASP A 709 -24.35 -17.08 11.78
#